data_AF-A0A166U108-F1
#
_entry.id   AF-A0A166U108-F1
#
_cell.length_a   1.000
_cell.length_b   1.000
_cell.length_c   1.000
_cell.angle_alpha   90.00
_cell.angle_beta   90.00
_cell.angle_gamma   90.00
#
_symmetry.space_group_name_H-M   'P 1'
#
loop_
_entity.id
_entity.type
_entity.pdbx_description
1 polymer ?
#
loop_
_entity_poly.entity_id
_entity_poly.type
_entity_poly.pdbx_seq_one_letter_code
_entity_poly.pdbx_strand_id
1 'polypeptide(L)'
;MMATPFQTEAWTEYGLGVLIILLRIFARWKIVGFNWQGDDYFAVLCLVFWTLELCMLELIGQNGTNIGITDEIGAALTPEEIAKFEFGSKCLLAGWNFYVTLIWCLKACILFFFSRITLATRQQKIVKWTAGLTILAYFGVVIVIWSHCTPVQRNWQVVPYPGDECTLAVANYLTLVVLNISTDMLIVSIPLPLLWAVKLSLKRKLAIGLLLCSGIFVMIAALLRCILSLKDIEGINVSTIWAIRETFVGIIAVNAACIRPLFSSAHWLRSSKGSSGANRKYTGSSDKYGHQLVTIGGGGQNADRSGFPSKRRYNKYNMTELDNNSSEEQIVKPSDSTPWSQNGGRNGSLTSKSSGQQGGIVVTTTYEVRPENREHRRSLSSLHDLMNSFAMHSSRFFVMVALTGTASNVLAAFDGSRFLWYKSPSTEWEQGALPIGNGRLGGTIWGGANETLTLNENSIWSGPIQDRTPPNALAALPVTRELFVAGKITEGGQLVLRNMTPTEKSERQFGYFGNLNFDFGHPNDLDNYIRWLDTRKGNTGVGYTYGGVNYTREFIASYPAGVLAARFKSSKEGALNLSASFSRLSNILVNVASTAGGVNSITMLGSSGQPLEENPILFTGQARFIAPGADISATDSTVSVTGATIIDVFFDAESNYRYSSQGDWEAEVKRKLDAASSQGYERLREDALADSTRLLERASIDLGKSPDGLASFPTDKRVALARNDSRDNELTTLVWNYGRHMLVAASRNTEADIDLPANLQGIWNNKTTAAWGGKYTININTEMNYWLAGQTNLIETQVPLFDLMKIANPRGKEMAKRMYGCDGTMFHHNLDLWGDPGATDNYTSSTMWPMGAAWLVQHMVDHYRFTGDKDFLSKVAYPYLIDVAMFYECYTFEHEGWRVTGPSLSPENNFIVPGNFSVAGRAEPMDIDIPMDNQLMHDVFSAVIEAADILEISDSDPDLIKAKEFLPLIKPAQIGSKGQILEWRYEYQEKDAAHRHISPLYSLHPGKQFSPLVNSTLSKAAEVLLDRRRAAGSGSTGWSRTWMINMYARAFRGADAWEEVKGWFATFPTANLWNTDNGKTFQIDGNYGFTSGITEMLLQSHADVVHILPALPAEAVPNGKATGLVARGNFVVDVEWKDGVFKSAKVVARIGGELRLRVGNGEVFLVDNEAWSGPIQTAAGDSLRIAPVNKVE
;
A
#
# COMPACT_ATOMS: atom_id res chain seq x y z
N MET A 1 40.98 36.89 -15.48
CA MET A 1 39.69 37.00 -14.76
C MET A 1 39.27 35.61 -14.33
N MET A 2 38.79 35.44 -13.09
CA MET A 2 38.15 34.20 -12.68
C MET A 2 36.80 34.08 -13.40
N ALA A 3 36.48 32.91 -13.96
CA ALA A 3 35.19 32.66 -14.57
C ALA A 3 34.08 32.87 -13.54
N THR A 4 32.99 33.52 -13.93
CA THR A 4 31.84 33.64 -13.03
C THR A 4 31.25 32.24 -12.76
N PRO A 5 30.57 32.03 -11.61
CA PRO A 5 29.86 30.77 -11.35
C PRO A 5 28.91 30.40 -12.49
N PHE A 6 28.27 31.40 -13.12
CA PHE A 6 27.40 31.23 -14.26
C PHE A 6 28.13 30.73 -15.52
N GLN A 7 29.26 31.34 -15.88
CA GLN A 7 30.08 30.85 -16.99
C GLN A 7 30.56 29.42 -16.72
N THR A 8 30.94 29.13 -15.48
CA THR A 8 31.38 27.78 -15.09
C THR A 8 30.26 26.75 -15.28
N GLU A 9 29.03 27.08 -14.88
CA GLU A 9 27.85 26.25 -15.12
C GLU A 9 27.59 26.04 -16.62
N ALA A 10 27.51 27.12 -17.40
CA ALA A 10 27.23 27.09 -18.83
C ALA A 10 28.22 26.23 -19.63
N TRP A 11 29.52 26.39 -19.38
CA TRP A 11 30.56 25.60 -20.05
C TRP A 11 30.57 24.13 -19.59
N THR A 12 30.17 23.86 -18.35
CA THR A 12 30.02 22.48 -17.83
C THR A 12 28.84 21.76 -18.48
N GLU A 13 27.67 22.40 -18.53
CA GLU A 13 26.48 21.87 -19.19
C GLU A 13 26.73 21.66 -20.69
N TYR A 14 27.43 22.59 -21.33
CA TYR A 14 27.88 22.43 -22.71
C TYR A 14 28.75 21.18 -22.89
N GLY A 15 29.78 21.00 -22.06
CA GLY A 15 30.68 19.84 -22.14
C GLY A 15 29.93 18.51 -22.00
N LEU A 16 28.98 18.44 -21.06
CA LEU A 16 28.13 17.26 -20.87
C LEU A 16 27.17 17.05 -22.06
N GLY A 17 26.56 18.11 -22.58
CA GLY A 17 25.67 18.05 -23.75
C GLY A 17 26.39 17.57 -25.01
N VAL A 18 27.60 18.10 -25.27
CA VAL A 18 28.47 17.67 -26.37
C VAL A 18 28.79 16.18 -26.24
N LEU A 19 29.18 15.72 -25.05
CA LEU A 19 29.47 14.31 -24.80
C LEU A 19 28.27 13.42 -25.14
N ILE A 20 27.06 13.82 -24.76
CA ILE A 20 25.84 13.07 -25.05
C ILE A 20 25.56 12.99 -26.57
N ILE A 21 25.68 14.11 -27.29
CA ILE A 21 25.48 14.14 -28.74
C ILE A 21 26.54 13.28 -29.45
N LEU A 22 27.81 13.37 -29.03
CA LEU A 22 28.90 12.56 -29.58
C LEU A 22 28.70 11.06 -29.28
N LEU A 23 28.31 10.70 -28.06
CA LEU A 23 27.96 9.32 -27.69
C LEU A 23 26.81 8.78 -28.55
N ARG A 24 25.81 9.61 -28.83
CA ARG A 24 24.69 9.29 -29.70
C ARG A 24 25.12 9.10 -31.16
N ILE A 25 25.95 9.99 -31.70
CA ILE A 25 26.51 9.86 -33.06
C ILE A 25 27.36 8.58 -33.15
N PHE A 26 28.20 8.31 -32.15
CA PHE A 26 29.01 7.10 -32.07
C PHE A 26 28.14 5.82 -32.00
N ALA A 27 27.09 5.82 -31.17
CA ALA A 27 26.12 4.73 -31.10
C ALA A 27 25.50 4.43 -32.46
N ARG A 28 25.05 5.47 -33.15
CA ARG A 28 24.39 5.36 -34.46
C ARG A 28 25.36 4.90 -35.54
N TRP A 29 26.57 5.46 -35.58
CA TRP A 29 27.62 5.00 -36.49
C TRP A 29 27.98 3.52 -36.26
N LYS A 30 28.06 3.06 -35.01
CA LYS A 30 28.32 1.64 -34.70
C LYS A 30 27.20 0.70 -35.18
N ILE A 31 25.94 1.15 -35.15
CA ILE A 31 24.78 0.32 -35.50
C ILE A 31 24.50 0.31 -37.00
N VAL A 32 24.54 1.47 -37.66
CA VAL A 32 24.12 1.62 -39.07
C VAL A 32 25.24 2.06 -40.02
N GLY A 33 26.46 2.26 -39.54
CA GLY A 33 27.57 2.78 -40.33
C GLY A 33 27.28 4.20 -40.83
N PHE A 34 27.58 4.46 -42.10
CA PHE A 34 27.30 5.73 -42.78
C PHE A 34 25.89 5.81 -43.38
N ASN A 35 25.03 4.81 -43.16
CA ASN A 35 23.64 4.83 -43.66
C ASN A 35 22.74 5.67 -42.73
N TRP A 36 23.09 6.94 -42.59
CA TRP A 36 22.45 7.90 -41.70
C TRP A 36 21.07 8.30 -42.19
N GLN A 37 20.17 8.51 -41.24
CA GLN A 37 18.81 8.96 -41.48
C GLN A 37 18.62 10.39 -41.01
N GLY A 38 17.44 10.97 -41.24
CA GLY A 38 17.16 12.38 -40.92
C GLY A 38 17.52 12.77 -39.48
N ASP A 39 17.21 11.92 -38.50
CA ASP A 39 17.58 12.16 -37.09
C ASP A 39 19.09 12.25 -36.88
N ASP A 40 19.90 11.53 -37.66
CA ASP A 40 21.36 11.53 -37.55
C ASP A 40 21.99 12.84 -38.03
N TYR A 41 21.50 13.39 -39.14
CA TYR A 41 21.95 14.69 -39.64
C TYR A 41 21.55 15.84 -38.72
N PHE A 42 20.31 15.82 -38.20
CA PHE A 42 19.85 16.85 -37.28
C PHE A 42 20.60 16.83 -35.94
N ALA A 43 21.14 15.69 -35.49
CA ALA A 43 21.96 15.65 -34.29
C ALA A 43 23.33 16.34 -34.48
N VAL A 44 23.91 16.27 -35.68
CA VAL A 44 25.11 17.04 -36.01
C VAL A 44 24.78 18.53 -36.03
N LEU A 45 23.64 18.92 -36.60
CA LEU A 45 23.17 20.31 -36.56
C LEU A 45 22.91 20.78 -35.13
N CYS A 46 22.37 19.94 -34.25
CA CYS A 46 22.21 20.27 -32.83
C CYS A 46 23.56 20.60 -32.19
N LEU A 47 24.63 19.84 -32.47
CA LEU A 47 25.96 20.15 -31.95
C LEU A 47 26.47 21.52 -32.43
N VAL A 48 26.27 21.84 -33.71
CA VAL A 48 26.66 23.12 -34.30
C VAL A 48 25.90 24.27 -33.64
N PHE A 49 24.57 24.19 -33.57
CA PHE A 49 23.76 25.27 -33.00
C PHE A 49 23.92 25.40 -31.48
N TRP A 50 24.18 24.31 -30.76
CA TRP A 50 24.53 24.33 -29.34
C TRP A 50 25.85 25.07 -29.08
N THR A 51 26.85 24.84 -29.93
CA THR A 51 28.13 25.56 -29.87
C THR A 51 27.95 27.04 -30.19
N LEU A 52 27.21 27.34 -31.26
CA LEU A 52 26.96 28.72 -31.68
C LEU A 52 26.15 29.50 -30.64
N GLU A 53 25.15 28.88 -30.03
CA GLU A 53 24.37 29.45 -28.93
C GLU A 53 25.28 29.86 -27.77
N LEU A 54 26.07 28.92 -27.24
CA LEU A 54 26.98 29.22 -26.12
C LEU A 54 28.00 30.31 -26.47
N CYS A 55 28.56 30.27 -27.69
CA CYS A 55 29.47 31.32 -28.16
C CYS A 55 28.80 32.69 -28.20
N MET A 56 27.53 32.79 -28.64
CA MET A 56 26.80 34.05 -28.62
C MET A 56 26.56 34.53 -27.19
N LEU A 57 26.21 33.63 -26.27
CA LEU A 57 26.00 33.98 -24.86
C LEU A 57 27.27 34.49 -24.18
N GLU A 58 28.43 33.91 -24.48
CA GLU A 58 29.73 34.40 -24.00
C GLU A 58 30.05 35.80 -24.58
N LEU A 59 29.81 36.02 -25.88
CA LEU A 59 30.01 37.33 -26.51
C LEU A 59 29.05 38.40 -25.97
N ILE A 60 27.81 38.03 -25.66
CA ILE A 60 26.81 38.88 -25.01
C ILE A 60 27.28 39.28 -23.62
N GLY A 61 27.76 38.30 -22.82
CA GLY A 61 28.29 38.56 -21.48
C GLY A 61 29.52 39.48 -21.47
N GLN A 62 30.35 39.43 -22.52
CA GLN A 62 31.55 40.27 -22.64
C GLN A 62 31.28 41.69 -23.16
N ASN A 63 30.28 41.86 -24.02
CA ASN A 63 30.05 43.12 -24.73
C ASN A 63 28.79 43.88 -24.26
N GLY A 64 27.91 43.24 -23.48
CA GLY A 64 26.64 43.81 -23.05
C GLY A 64 25.62 43.94 -24.20
N THR A 65 24.40 44.37 -23.91
CA THR A 65 23.35 44.58 -24.93
C THR A 65 22.62 45.90 -24.72
N ASN A 66 21.73 46.27 -25.64
CA ASN A 66 20.87 47.44 -25.54
C ASN A 66 19.66 47.26 -24.59
N ILE A 67 19.52 46.11 -23.93
CA ILE A 67 18.50 45.89 -22.89
C ILE A 67 18.82 46.79 -21.68
N GLY A 68 17.84 47.59 -21.25
CA GLY A 68 17.97 48.46 -20.07
C GLY A 68 18.78 49.75 -20.30
N ILE A 69 19.21 50.05 -21.53
CA ILE A 69 19.91 51.30 -21.86
C ILE A 69 18.89 52.34 -22.35
N THR A 70 18.55 53.31 -21.50
CA THR A 70 17.67 54.45 -21.86
C THR A 70 18.45 55.58 -22.52
N ASP A 71 17.77 56.60 -23.05
CA ASP A 71 18.43 57.79 -23.63
C ASP A 71 19.34 58.51 -22.60
N GLU A 72 18.97 58.52 -21.32
CA GLU A 72 19.78 59.11 -20.25
C GLU A 72 21.08 58.34 -19.98
N ILE A 73 21.01 57.00 -20.00
CA ILE A 73 22.17 56.13 -19.82
C ILE A 73 23.05 56.19 -21.08
N GLY A 74 22.43 56.14 -22.26
CA GLY A 74 23.10 56.22 -23.55
C GLY A 74 23.90 57.52 -23.75
N ALA A 75 23.41 58.64 -23.21
CA ALA A 75 24.12 59.93 -23.26
C ALA A 75 25.42 59.96 -22.43
N ALA A 76 25.57 59.05 -21.47
CA ALA A 76 26.76 58.93 -20.63
C ALA A 76 27.82 57.96 -21.18
N LEU A 77 27.51 57.22 -22.26
CA LEU A 77 28.40 56.22 -22.84
C LEU A 77 29.39 56.84 -23.84
N THR A 78 30.62 56.34 -23.82
CA THR A 78 31.62 56.69 -24.84
C THR A 78 31.28 56.06 -26.20
N PRO A 79 31.75 56.62 -27.34
CA PRO A 79 31.54 56.00 -28.65
C PRO A 79 32.05 54.55 -28.75
N GLU A 80 33.10 54.21 -28.00
CA GLU A 80 33.65 52.85 -27.93
C GLU A 80 32.72 51.89 -27.17
N GLU A 81 32.06 52.34 -26.11
CA GLU A 81 31.08 51.55 -25.35
C GLU A 81 29.79 51.35 -26.14
N ILE A 82 29.32 52.39 -26.86
CA ILE A 82 28.16 52.28 -27.76
C ILE A 82 28.41 51.21 -28.82
N ALA A 83 29.61 51.19 -29.43
CA ALA A 83 29.98 50.16 -30.41
C ALA A 83 30.00 48.74 -29.81
N LYS A 84 30.41 48.59 -28.54
CA LYS A 84 30.37 47.30 -27.83
C LYS A 84 28.95 46.82 -27.58
N PHE A 85 28.07 47.68 -27.06
CA PHE A 85 26.66 47.34 -26.83
C PHE A 85 25.92 47.06 -28.15
N GLU A 86 26.22 47.78 -29.22
CA GLU A 86 25.69 47.49 -30.55
C GLU A 86 26.13 46.10 -31.04
N PHE A 87 27.41 45.76 -30.87
CA PHE A 87 27.93 44.44 -31.23
C PHE A 87 27.29 43.32 -30.41
N GLY A 88 27.18 43.48 -29.09
CA GLY A 88 26.55 42.47 -28.24
C GLY A 88 25.04 42.35 -28.48
N SER A 89 24.34 43.42 -28.88
CA SER A 89 22.93 43.35 -29.31
C SER A 89 22.76 42.61 -30.64
N LYS A 90 23.71 42.73 -31.58
CA LYS A 90 23.76 41.87 -32.78
C LYS A 90 23.98 40.40 -32.41
N CYS A 91 24.85 40.13 -31.42
CA CYS A 91 25.06 38.79 -30.89
C CYS A 91 23.80 38.24 -30.20
N LEU A 92 23.02 39.08 -29.52
CA LEU A 92 21.73 38.70 -28.93
C LEU A 92 20.72 38.27 -30.00
N LEU A 93 20.58 39.05 -31.08
CA LEU A 93 19.71 38.67 -32.21
C LEU A 93 20.17 37.35 -32.86
N ALA A 94 21.47 37.16 -33.03
CA ALA A 94 22.03 35.90 -33.52
C ALA A 94 21.77 34.73 -32.56
N GLY A 95 21.95 34.97 -31.25
CA GLY A 95 21.71 34.00 -30.17
C GLY A 95 20.27 33.50 -30.17
N TRP A 96 19.28 34.39 -30.30
CA TRP A 96 17.86 34.02 -30.46
C TRP A 96 17.63 33.07 -31.63
N ASN A 97 18.25 33.33 -32.78
CA ASN A 97 18.11 32.47 -33.96
C ASN A 97 18.77 31.10 -33.74
N PHE A 98 19.97 31.05 -33.16
CA PHE A 98 20.65 29.77 -32.89
C PHE A 98 19.93 28.92 -31.85
N TYR A 99 19.46 29.54 -30.77
CA TYR A 99 18.66 28.91 -29.73
C TYR A 99 17.37 28.29 -30.30
N VAL A 100 16.58 29.08 -31.05
CA VAL A 100 15.34 28.58 -31.66
C VAL A 100 15.63 27.48 -32.67
N THR A 101 16.67 27.63 -33.47
CA THR A 101 17.06 26.62 -34.44
C THR A 101 17.47 25.32 -33.76
N LEU A 102 18.20 25.38 -32.64
CA LEU A 102 18.57 24.20 -31.85
C LEU A 102 17.35 23.44 -31.34
N ILE A 103 16.41 24.13 -30.69
CA ILE A 103 15.18 23.50 -30.17
C ILE A 103 14.40 22.81 -31.30
N TRP A 104 14.26 23.46 -32.46
CA TRP A 104 13.56 22.87 -33.58
C TRP A 104 14.36 21.73 -34.25
N CYS A 105 15.70 21.74 -34.20
CA CYS A 105 16.52 20.60 -34.60
C CYS A 105 16.33 19.40 -33.66
N LEU A 106 16.19 19.63 -32.36
CA LEU A 106 15.88 18.58 -31.37
C LEU A 106 14.47 17.99 -31.62
N LYS A 107 13.48 18.83 -31.92
CA LYS A 107 12.14 18.38 -32.36
C LYS A 107 12.19 17.58 -33.66
N ALA A 108 13.02 17.99 -34.63
CA ALA A 108 13.22 17.25 -35.85
C ALA A 108 13.82 15.85 -35.58
N CYS A 109 14.83 15.76 -34.69
CA CYS A 109 15.43 14.49 -34.29
C CYS A 109 14.38 13.49 -33.77
N ILE A 110 13.51 13.92 -32.85
CA ILE A 110 12.48 13.04 -32.28
C ILE A 110 11.37 12.71 -33.29
N LEU A 111 11.01 13.63 -34.18
CA LEU A 111 10.02 13.38 -35.24
C LEU A 111 10.52 12.39 -36.29
N PHE A 112 11.79 12.45 -36.69
CA PHE A 112 12.40 11.45 -37.56
C PHE A 112 12.51 10.09 -36.85
N PHE A 113 12.85 10.10 -35.56
CA PHE A 113 12.83 8.89 -34.73
C PHE A 113 11.43 8.26 -34.67
N PHE A 114 10.37 9.05 -34.45
CA PHE A 114 8.98 8.59 -34.45
C PHE A 114 8.50 8.12 -35.83
N SER A 115 8.89 8.82 -36.90
CA SER A 115 8.62 8.41 -38.28
C SER A 115 9.20 7.01 -38.57
N ARG A 116 10.39 6.72 -38.03
CA ARG A 116 11.03 5.40 -38.14
C ARG A 116 10.28 4.30 -37.39
N ILE A 117 9.88 4.53 -36.14
CA ILE A 117 9.27 3.47 -35.32
C ILE A 117 7.77 3.24 -35.60
N THR A 118 7.09 4.20 -36.24
CA THR A 118 5.64 4.13 -36.55
C THR A 118 5.33 3.69 -37.98
N LEU A 119 6.30 3.14 -38.72
CA LEU A 119 6.15 2.66 -40.10
C LEU A 119 4.91 1.76 -40.25
N ALA A 120 4.09 2.04 -41.27
CA ALA A 120 2.87 1.29 -41.64
C ALA A 120 1.66 1.40 -40.68
N THR A 121 1.68 2.34 -39.72
CA THR A 121 0.54 2.60 -38.82
C THR A 121 -0.20 3.90 -39.17
N ARG A 122 -1.46 4.06 -38.71
CA ARG A 122 -2.23 5.32 -38.87
C ARG A 122 -1.49 6.52 -38.24
N GLN A 123 -0.68 6.26 -37.22
CA GLN A 123 0.16 7.22 -36.48
C GLN A 123 1.25 7.83 -37.37
N GLN A 124 1.67 7.17 -38.44
CA GLN A 124 2.63 7.74 -39.40
C GLN A 124 2.07 9.00 -40.09
N LYS A 125 0.75 9.07 -40.33
CA LYS A 125 0.12 10.29 -40.87
C LYS A 125 0.18 11.43 -39.85
N ILE A 126 -0.01 11.12 -38.57
CA ILE A 126 0.06 12.10 -37.47
C ILE A 126 1.47 12.67 -37.37
N VAL A 127 2.51 11.82 -37.43
CA VAL A 127 3.92 12.28 -37.45
C VAL A 127 4.17 13.29 -38.57
N LYS A 128 3.66 13.03 -39.78
CA LYS A 128 3.81 13.95 -40.93
C LYS A 128 3.07 15.27 -40.75
N TRP A 129 1.84 15.24 -40.23
CA TRP A 129 1.08 16.45 -39.91
C TRP A 129 1.77 17.28 -38.82
N THR A 130 2.22 16.63 -37.74
CA THR A 130 2.96 17.27 -36.66
C THR A 130 4.26 17.87 -37.20
N ALA A 131 5.01 17.18 -38.04
CA ALA A 131 6.22 17.72 -38.67
C ALA A 131 5.93 18.99 -39.51
N GLY A 132 4.85 19.00 -40.29
CA GLY A 132 4.42 20.19 -41.03
C GLY A 132 4.09 21.36 -40.11
N LEU A 133 3.35 21.11 -39.02
CA LEU A 133 3.01 22.13 -38.02
C LEU A 133 4.25 22.65 -37.27
N THR A 134 5.21 21.77 -36.94
CA THR A 134 6.47 22.16 -36.31
C THR A 134 7.31 23.06 -37.22
N ILE A 135 7.35 22.78 -38.53
CA ILE A 135 8.03 23.63 -39.52
C ILE A 135 7.34 25.00 -39.62
N LEU A 136 6.01 25.04 -39.67
CA LEU A 136 5.27 26.30 -39.69
C LEU A 136 5.50 27.12 -38.41
N ALA A 137 5.51 26.46 -37.26
CA ALA A 137 5.81 27.08 -35.98
C ALA A 137 7.23 27.68 -35.94
N TYR A 138 8.23 26.98 -36.50
CA TYR A 138 9.60 27.51 -36.62
C TYR A 138 9.63 28.84 -37.38
N PHE A 139 9.07 28.85 -38.59
CA PHE A 139 9.04 30.07 -39.40
C PHE A 139 8.23 31.17 -38.71
N GLY A 140 7.15 30.84 -38.00
CA GLY A 140 6.39 31.79 -37.19
C GLY A 140 7.25 32.46 -36.12
N VAL A 141 8.03 31.69 -35.35
CA VAL A 141 8.94 32.25 -34.33
C VAL A 141 10.03 33.10 -34.97
N VAL A 142 10.67 32.61 -36.04
CA VAL A 142 11.74 33.36 -36.74
C VAL A 142 11.21 34.68 -37.30
N ILE A 143 10.03 34.67 -37.93
CA ILE A 143 9.41 35.90 -38.44
C ILE A 143 9.23 36.91 -37.30
N VAL A 144 8.69 36.50 -36.15
CA VAL A 144 8.51 37.40 -35.00
C VAL A 144 9.85 37.93 -34.48
N ILE A 145 10.88 37.09 -34.37
CA ILE A 145 12.23 37.54 -33.96
C ILE A 145 12.74 38.66 -34.86
N TRP A 146 12.51 38.59 -36.16
CA TRP A 146 12.97 39.61 -37.11
C TRP A 146 11.99 40.79 -37.25
N SER A 147 10.69 40.60 -36.98
CA SER A 147 9.64 41.60 -37.23
C SER A 147 9.15 42.31 -35.97
N HIS A 148 9.52 41.89 -34.76
CA HIS A 148 9.06 42.54 -33.53
C HIS A 148 9.55 43.98 -33.38
N CYS A 149 10.59 44.36 -34.11
CA CYS A 149 11.15 45.70 -34.12
C CYS A 149 11.41 46.17 -35.56
N THR A 150 10.74 47.24 -35.98
CA THR A 150 10.83 47.79 -37.34
C THR A 150 11.23 49.27 -37.36
N PRO A 151 12.19 49.70 -38.20
CA PRO A 151 13.02 48.88 -39.10
C PRO A 151 14.03 48.01 -38.33
N VAL A 152 14.41 46.86 -38.90
CA VAL A 152 15.17 45.78 -38.24
C VAL A 152 16.45 46.27 -37.55
N GLN A 153 17.08 47.33 -38.06
CA GLN A 153 18.30 47.91 -37.50
C GLN A 153 18.13 48.41 -36.05
N ARG A 154 16.88 48.70 -35.65
CA ARG A 154 16.56 49.11 -34.28
C ARG A 154 16.76 48.01 -33.24
N ASN A 155 16.83 46.73 -33.65
CA ASN A 155 17.13 45.61 -32.75
C ASN A 155 18.50 45.75 -32.07
N TRP A 156 19.46 46.42 -32.70
CA TRP A 156 20.80 46.64 -32.15
C TRP A 156 21.15 48.12 -31.99
N GLN A 157 20.16 49.01 -32.12
CA GLN A 157 20.34 50.42 -31.88
C GLN A 157 20.47 50.67 -30.37
N VAL A 158 21.48 51.46 -29.99
CA VAL A 158 21.74 51.83 -28.59
C VAL A 158 21.34 53.29 -28.34
N VAL A 159 21.71 54.21 -29.23
CA VAL A 159 21.37 55.64 -29.16
C VAL A 159 20.93 56.13 -30.55
N PRO A 160 19.80 56.85 -30.70
CA PRO A 160 18.79 57.10 -29.66
C PRO A 160 18.08 55.81 -29.23
N TYR A 161 17.41 55.83 -28.09
CA TYR A 161 16.69 54.68 -27.55
C TYR A 161 15.64 54.15 -28.55
N PRO A 162 15.66 52.85 -28.92
CA PRO A 162 14.74 52.32 -29.92
C PRO A 162 13.32 52.03 -29.38
N GLY A 163 13.09 52.13 -28.06
CA GLY A 163 11.82 51.84 -27.39
C GLY A 163 11.75 50.44 -26.78
N ASP A 164 10.91 50.28 -25.75
CA ASP A 164 10.76 49.03 -24.98
C ASP A 164 10.34 47.83 -25.84
N GLU A 165 9.56 48.08 -26.89
CA GLU A 165 9.13 47.04 -27.83
C GLU A 165 10.32 46.37 -28.53
N CYS A 166 11.40 47.12 -28.78
CA CYS A 166 12.62 46.65 -29.44
C CYS A 166 13.67 46.10 -28.47
N THR A 167 13.74 46.62 -27.23
CA THR A 167 14.76 46.23 -26.26
C THR A 167 14.34 45.06 -25.39
N LEU A 168 13.10 45.04 -24.89
CA LEU A 168 12.63 44.00 -23.95
C LEU A 168 12.19 42.71 -24.65
N ALA A 169 11.92 42.76 -25.96
CA ALA A 169 11.62 41.62 -26.82
C ALA A 169 10.52 40.67 -26.28
N VAL A 170 9.53 41.19 -25.54
CA VAL A 170 8.41 40.43 -24.93
C VAL A 170 7.72 39.53 -25.95
N ALA A 171 7.52 40.03 -27.17
CA ALA A 171 6.90 39.30 -28.28
C ALA A 171 7.64 38.00 -28.63
N ASN A 172 8.97 37.99 -28.50
CA ASN A 172 9.79 36.81 -28.76
C ASN A 172 9.56 35.74 -27.69
N TYR A 173 9.55 36.12 -26.40
CA TYR A 173 9.31 35.19 -25.30
C TYR A 173 7.92 34.54 -25.38
N LEU A 174 6.87 35.34 -25.59
CA LEU A 174 5.48 34.85 -25.67
C LEU A 174 5.24 33.98 -26.91
N THR A 175 5.75 34.39 -28.07
CA THR A 175 5.59 33.60 -29.31
C THR A 175 6.32 32.27 -29.20
N LEU A 176 7.54 32.31 -28.69
CA LEU A 176 8.36 31.12 -28.51
C LEU A 176 7.71 30.13 -27.52
N VAL A 177 7.29 30.56 -26.33
CA VAL A 177 6.74 29.62 -25.33
C VAL A 177 5.45 28.96 -25.84
N VAL A 178 4.57 29.71 -26.49
CA VAL A 178 3.30 29.20 -27.03
C VAL A 178 3.56 28.18 -28.13
N LEU A 179 4.40 28.50 -29.11
CA LEU A 179 4.68 27.61 -30.24
C LEU A 179 5.57 26.42 -29.85
N ASN A 180 6.50 26.60 -28.91
CA ASN A 180 7.36 25.54 -28.40
C ASN A 180 6.53 24.48 -27.65
N ILE A 181 5.72 24.89 -26.67
CA ILE A 181 4.88 23.97 -25.89
C ILE A 181 3.81 23.31 -26.76
N SER A 182 3.16 24.07 -27.64
CA SER A 182 2.12 23.51 -28.52
C SER A 182 2.70 22.41 -29.42
N THR A 183 3.91 22.61 -29.95
CA THR A 183 4.57 21.60 -30.78
C THR A 183 5.06 20.40 -29.96
N ASP A 184 5.50 20.59 -28.71
CA ASP A 184 5.87 19.48 -27.81
C ASP A 184 4.68 18.63 -27.39
N MET A 185 3.54 19.25 -27.06
CA MET A 185 2.30 18.51 -26.78
C MET A 185 1.89 17.64 -27.96
N LEU A 186 1.98 18.17 -29.19
CA LEU A 186 1.71 17.40 -30.40
C LEU A 186 2.69 16.24 -30.58
N ILE A 187 3.99 16.43 -30.31
CA ILE A 187 5.01 15.38 -30.42
C ILE A 187 4.79 14.27 -29.37
N VAL A 188 4.55 14.63 -28.11
CA VAL A 188 4.30 13.68 -27.01
C VAL A 188 3.01 12.87 -27.24
N SER A 189 2.02 13.45 -27.92
CA SER A 189 0.77 12.76 -28.26
C SER A 189 0.92 11.62 -29.27
N ILE A 190 2.00 11.60 -30.07
CA ILE A 190 2.22 10.61 -31.14
C ILE A 190 2.31 9.17 -30.59
N PRO A 191 3.18 8.86 -29.61
CA PRO A 191 3.33 7.50 -29.07
C PRO A 191 2.25 7.09 -28.06
N LEU A 192 1.45 8.01 -27.51
CA LEU A 192 0.45 7.69 -26.47
C LEU A 192 -0.58 6.63 -26.94
N PRO A 193 -1.23 6.75 -28.12
CA PRO A 193 -2.14 5.73 -28.62
C PRO A 193 -1.43 4.39 -28.91
N LEU A 194 -0.16 4.43 -29.30
CA LEU A 194 0.63 3.23 -29.60
C LEU A 194 0.96 2.46 -28.30
N LEU A 195 1.25 3.16 -27.21
CA LEU A 195 1.49 2.57 -25.90
C LEU A 195 0.26 1.95 -25.27
N TRP A 196 -0.91 2.53 -25.52
CA TRP A 196 -2.19 1.96 -25.10
C TRP A 196 -2.58 0.71 -25.89
N ALA A 197 -2.17 0.62 -27.16
CA ALA A 197 -2.51 -0.51 -28.03
C ALA A 197 -1.53 -1.71 -27.94
N VAL A 198 -0.27 -1.50 -27.52
CA VAL A 198 0.78 -2.54 -27.65
C VAL A 198 1.08 -3.23 -26.31
N LYS A 199 0.96 -4.57 -26.30
CA LYS A 199 1.28 -5.46 -25.17
C LYS A 199 2.81 -5.56 -24.95
N LEU A 200 3.43 -4.51 -24.41
CA LEU A 200 4.84 -4.50 -24.03
C LEU A 200 5.05 -4.92 -22.56
N SER A 201 6.14 -5.64 -22.27
CA SER A 201 6.58 -5.97 -20.91
C SER A 201 6.76 -4.70 -20.06
N LEU A 202 6.48 -4.76 -18.76
CA LEU A 202 6.53 -3.60 -17.86
C LEU A 202 7.85 -2.82 -17.93
N LYS A 203 9.02 -3.49 -18.03
CA LYS A 203 10.33 -2.82 -18.22
C LYS A 203 10.41 -1.98 -19.50
N ARG A 204 9.74 -2.40 -20.56
CA ARG A 204 9.66 -1.66 -21.83
C ARG A 204 8.63 -0.54 -21.75
N LYS A 205 7.49 -0.76 -21.08
CA LYS A 205 6.50 0.31 -20.80
C LYS A 205 7.06 1.40 -19.90
N LEU A 206 7.79 1.05 -18.84
CA LEU A 206 8.46 1.99 -17.95
C LEU A 206 9.57 2.76 -18.68
N ALA A 207 10.37 2.11 -19.52
CA ALA A 207 11.39 2.80 -20.31
C ALA A 207 10.79 3.78 -21.33
N ILE A 208 9.67 3.44 -21.97
CA ILE A 208 8.99 4.35 -22.90
C ILE A 208 8.19 5.41 -22.14
N GLY A 209 7.64 5.08 -20.97
CA GLY A 209 6.99 6.02 -20.06
C GLY A 209 7.96 7.08 -19.55
N LEU A 210 9.17 6.68 -19.14
CA LEU A 210 10.25 7.60 -18.75
C LEU A 210 10.64 8.54 -19.90
N LEU A 211 10.72 8.02 -21.13
CA LEU A 211 10.95 8.82 -22.33
C LEU A 211 9.82 9.84 -22.57
N LEU A 212 8.57 9.52 -22.25
CA LEU A 212 7.45 10.46 -22.36
C LEU A 212 7.41 11.48 -21.23
N CYS A 213 7.74 11.07 -20.00
CA CYS A 213 7.90 11.97 -18.86
C CYS A 213 8.99 13.02 -19.12
N SER A 214 10.07 12.68 -19.85
CA SER A 214 11.08 13.67 -20.24
C SER A 214 10.54 14.75 -21.18
N GLY A 215 9.53 14.46 -22.02
CA GLY A 215 8.87 15.47 -22.85
C GLY A 215 8.02 16.44 -22.04
N ILE A 216 7.35 15.95 -20.99
CA ILE A 216 6.60 16.80 -20.04
C ILE A 216 7.54 17.71 -19.26
N PHE A 217 8.68 17.17 -18.82
CA PHE A 217 9.69 17.93 -18.11
C PHE A 217 10.28 19.09 -18.94
N VAL A 218 10.57 18.87 -20.23
CA VAL A 218 11.05 19.93 -21.15
C VAL A 218 10.00 21.05 -21.30
N MET A 219 8.70 20.71 -21.38
CA MET A 219 7.64 21.72 -21.44
C MET A 219 7.55 22.57 -20.17
N ILE A 220 7.76 21.97 -18.99
CA ILE A 220 7.80 22.69 -17.71
C ILE A 220 9.01 23.63 -17.66
N ALA A 221 10.19 23.18 -18.11
CA ALA A 221 11.38 24.01 -18.19
C ALA A 221 11.17 25.23 -19.11
N ALA A 222 10.52 25.04 -20.27
CA ALA A 222 10.18 26.13 -21.19
C ALA A 222 9.19 27.15 -20.58
N LEU A 223 8.21 26.68 -19.80
CA LEU A 223 7.29 27.55 -19.05
C LEU A 223 8.02 28.35 -17.97
N LEU A 224 8.86 27.68 -17.19
CA LEU A 224 9.65 28.32 -16.13
C LEU A 224 10.59 29.37 -16.71
N ARG A 225 11.29 29.10 -17.82
CA ARG A 225 12.11 30.10 -18.51
C ARG A 225 11.30 31.34 -18.88
N CYS A 226 10.13 31.16 -19.49
CA CYS A 226 9.27 32.29 -19.87
C CYS A 226 8.84 33.11 -18.66
N ILE A 227 8.35 32.46 -17.59
CA ILE A 227 7.88 33.12 -16.38
C ILE A 227 9.03 33.89 -15.70
N LEU A 228 10.20 33.27 -15.59
CA LEU A 228 11.34 33.87 -14.90
C LEU A 228 12.00 34.97 -15.73
N SER A 229 12.06 34.83 -17.06
CA SER A 229 12.59 35.87 -17.95
C SER A 229 11.68 37.10 -18.03
N LEU A 230 10.36 36.91 -17.95
CA LEU A 230 9.41 38.03 -17.91
C LEU A 230 9.40 38.74 -16.55
N LYS A 231 9.79 38.06 -15.46
CA LYS A 231 9.91 38.66 -14.12
C LYS A 231 11.18 39.51 -13.97
N ASP A 232 12.23 39.23 -14.74
CA ASP A 232 13.50 39.97 -14.75
C ASP A 232 13.82 40.46 -16.18
N ILE A 233 12.89 41.21 -16.76
CA ILE A 233 12.94 41.57 -18.19
C ILE A 233 14.04 42.60 -18.52
N GLU A 234 14.47 43.36 -17.52
CA GLU A 234 15.59 44.30 -17.61
C GLU A 234 16.95 43.61 -17.41
N GLY A 235 16.96 42.34 -16.96
CA GLY A 235 18.15 41.52 -16.71
C GLY A 235 18.37 40.45 -17.77
N ILE A 236 19.45 40.57 -18.56
CA ILE A 236 19.81 39.56 -19.58
C ILE A 236 20.32 38.25 -18.99
N ASN A 237 20.80 38.26 -17.74
CA ASN A 237 21.46 37.11 -17.13
C ASN A 237 20.46 35.96 -16.92
N VAL A 238 19.31 36.21 -16.29
CA VAL A 238 18.33 35.15 -15.94
C VAL A 238 17.79 34.46 -17.19
N SER A 239 17.43 35.21 -18.23
CA SER A 239 16.92 34.65 -19.49
C SER A 239 17.96 33.78 -20.21
N THR A 240 19.22 34.18 -20.13
CA THR A 240 20.37 33.48 -20.71
C THR A 240 20.69 32.16 -19.98
N ILE A 241 20.63 32.13 -18.63
CA ILE A 241 20.86 30.88 -17.87
C ILE A 241 19.81 29.82 -18.19
N TRP A 242 18.55 30.24 -18.18
CA TRP A 242 17.45 29.30 -18.39
C TRP A 242 17.35 28.82 -19.83
N ALA A 243 17.85 29.59 -20.80
CA ALA A 243 18.01 29.13 -22.18
C ALA A 243 18.92 27.90 -22.24
N ILE A 244 20.12 27.96 -21.65
CA ILE A 244 21.10 26.84 -21.64
C ILE A 244 20.54 25.62 -20.91
N ARG A 245 19.88 25.81 -19.76
CA ARG A 245 19.29 24.70 -19.00
C ARG A 245 18.19 23.98 -19.79
N GLU A 246 17.33 24.72 -20.49
CA GLU A 246 16.25 24.15 -21.33
C GLU A 246 16.82 23.29 -22.46
N THR A 247 17.80 23.81 -23.19
CA THR A 247 18.44 23.14 -24.33
C THR A 247 19.32 21.97 -23.88
N PHE A 248 20.02 22.07 -22.75
CA PHE A 248 20.76 20.95 -22.15
C PHE A 248 19.83 19.77 -21.79
N VAL A 249 18.74 20.05 -21.07
CA VAL A 249 17.73 19.04 -20.72
C VAL A 249 17.10 18.43 -21.98
N GLY A 250 16.80 19.25 -22.98
CA GLY A 250 16.29 18.81 -24.28
C GLY A 250 17.25 17.86 -25.00
N ILE A 251 18.56 18.14 -24.97
CA ILE A 251 19.61 17.28 -25.53
C ILE A 251 19.63 15.92 -24.83
N ILE A 252 19.51 15.85 -23.50
CA ILE A 252 19.44 14.58 -22.77
C ILE A 252 18.21 13.78 -23.22
N ALA A 253 17.03 14.41 -23.17
CA ALA A 253 15.75 13.75 -23.44
C ALA A 253 15.67 13.14 -24.85
N VAL A 254 16.07 13.90 -25.88
CA VAL A 254 15.99 13.49 -27.28
C VAL A 254 16.99 12.38 -27.62
N ASN A 255 18.16 12.36 -26.97
CA ASN A 255 19.25 11.45 -27.33
C ASN A 255 19.26 10.15 -26.50
N ALA A 256 18.58 10.11 -25.35
CA ALA A 256 18.55 8.95 -24.44
C ALA A 256 18.17 7.62 -25.12
N ALA A 257 17.16 7.63 -26.00
CA ALA A 257 16.70 6.42 -26.69
C ALA A 257 17.74 5.84 -27.67
N CYS A 258 18.56 6.70 -28.29
CA CYS A 258 19.54 6.32 -29.30
C CYS A 258 20.88 5.85 -28.71
N ILE A 259 21.19 6.24 -27.47
CA ILE A 259 22.45 5.89 -26.77
C ILE A 259 22.38 4.50 -26.12
N ARG A 260 21.18 4.09 -25.67
CA ARG A 260 20.93 2.82 -24.97
C ARG A 260 21.66 1.58 -25.55
N PRO A 261 21.74 1.36 -26.87
CA PRO A 261 22.41 0.18 -27.43
C PRO A 261 23.92 0.07 -27.11
N LEU A 262 24.58 1.15 -26.70
CA LEU A 262 26.00 1.10 -26.30
C LEU A 262 26.23 0.44 -24.94
N PHE A 263 25.23 0.47 -24.05
CA PHE A 263 25.33 -0.01 -22.67
C PHE A 263 24.69 -1.39 -22.45
N SER A 264 24.17 -2.01 -23.53
CA SER A 264 23.75 -3.41 -23.51
C SER A 264 24.79 -4.28 -24.23
N SER A 265 25.74 -4.83 -23.49
CA SER A 265 26.62 -5.90 -24.00
C SER A 265 25.79 -7.18 -24.23
N ALA A 266 25.88 -7.73 -25.43
CA ALA A 266 24.93 -8.67 -26.01
C ALA A 266 25.18 -10.14 -25.66
N HIS A 267 24.11 -10.92 -25.45
CA HIS A 267 24.00 -12.35 -25.82
C HIS A 267 22.52 -12.74 -26.02
N TRP A 268 21.87 -12.24 -27.07
CA TRP A 268 20.56 -12.78 -27.51
C TRP A 268 20.41 -12.82 -29.04
N LEU A 269 21.47 -13.23 -29.74
CA LEU A 269 21.39 -13.70 -31.13
C LEU A 269 22.42 -14.80 -31.36
N ARG A 270 22.25 -15.93 -30.66
CA ARG A 270 22.82 -17.22 -31.05
C ARG A 270 21.89 -18.33 -30.56
N SER A 271 21.02 -18.79 -31.46
CA SER A 271 20.30 -20.05 -31.31
C SER A 271 21.33 -21.18 -31.21
N SER A 272 21.30 -21.94 -30.12
CA SER A 272 22.03 -23.20 -30.01
C SER A 272 21.40 -24.18 -31.01
N LYS A 273 22.26 -24.62 -31.94
CA LYS A 273 21.98 -25.70 -32.88
C LYS A 273 21.56 -26.97 -32.12
N GLY A 274 20.33 -27.43 -32.38
CA GLY A 274 20.07 -28.86 -32.51
C GLY A 274 20.30 -29.26 -33.97
N SER A 275 21.39 -29.98 -34.25
CA SER A 275 21.55 -30.80 -35.46
C SER A 275 20.68 -32.06 -35.31
N SER A 276 20.11 -32.70 -36.32
CA SER A 276 20.14 -32.64 -37.79
C SER A 276 19.10 -33.66 -38.27
N GLY A 277 18.23 -33.35 -39.23
CA GLY A 277 18.38 -33.71 -40.65
C GLY A 277 17.00 -34.16 -41.17
N ALA A 278 16.57 -34.02 -42.42
CA ALA A 278 17.05 -33.47 -43.70
C ALA A 278 15.75 -33.13 -44.50
N ASN A 279 15.67 -32.27 -45.52
CA ASN A 279 16.43 -32.31 -46.76
C ASN A 279 16.08 -31.11 -47.71
N ARG A 280 17.11 -30.66 -48.46
CA ARG A 280 17.16 -29.91 -49.75
C ARG A 280 16.48 -28.53 -49.89
N LYS A 281 17.22 -27.40 -49.95
CA LYS A 281 18.14 -26.84 -51.00
C LYS A 281 17.44 -26.37 -52.30
N TYR A 282 17.45 -25.06 -52.53
CA TYR A 282 18.03 -24.45 -53.73
C TYR A 282 18.69 -23.08 -53.40
N THR A 283 19.77 -22.82 -54.12
CA THR A 283 20.73 -21.70 -54.22
C THR A 283 20.08 -20.34 -54.48
N GLY A 284 20.59 -19.14 -54.19
CA GLY A 284 21.92 -18.62 -53.84
C GLY A 284 22.22 -17.36 -54.68
N SER A 285 22.08 -16.14 -54.12
CA SER A 285 22.95 -14.97 -54.34
C SER A 285 22.54 -13.82 -53.41
N SER A 286 23.53 -13.03 -53.02
CA SER A 286 23.62 -12.16 -51.85
C SER A 286 23.62 -10.67 -52.19
N ASP A 287 22.95 -9.85 -51.38
CA ASP A 287 23.37 -8.50 -50.92
C ASP A 287 22.50 -8.13 -49.69
N LYS A 288 23.01 -8.12 -48.45
CA LYS A 288 23.84 -7.13 -47.72
C LYS A 288 23.08 -5.87 -47.22
N TYR A 289 23.15 -5.74 -45.88
CA TYR A 289 22.85 -4.60 -44.99
C TYR A 289 21.48 -4.46 -44.32
N GLY A 290 21.54 -4.44 -42.98
CA GLY A 290 20.65 -3.65 -42.13
C GLY A 290 19.71 -4.46 -41.26
N HIS A 291 20.16 -4.88 -40.08
CA HIS A 291 19.27 -5.38 -39.03
C HIS A 291 18.19 -4.33 -38.72
N GLN A 292 16.97 -4.59 -39.18
CA GLN A 292 15.77 -3.81 -38.91
C GLN A 292 15.42 -3.94 -37.41
N LEU A 293 15.30 -2.81 -36.73
CA LEU A 293 14.59 -2.75 -35.46
C LEU A 293 13.13 -3.14 -35.72
N VAL A 294 12.61 -4.06 -34.91
CA VAL A 294 11.25 -4.61 -35.04
C VAL A 294 10.22 -3.46 -35.05
N THR A 295 9.55 -3.28 -36.19
CA THR A 295 8.43 -2.35 -36.38
C THR A 295 7.28 -2.75 -35.46
N ILE A 296 6.79 -1.84 -34.63
CA ILE A 296 5.60 -2.05 -33.81
C ILE A 296 4.37 -1.70 -34.66
N GLY A 297 3.62 -2.72 -35.12
CA GLY A 297 2.28 -2.53 -35.69
C GLY A 297 2.07 -2.82 -37.19
N GLY A 298 2.77 -3.80 -37.77
CA GLY A 298 2.50 -4.25 -39.15
C GLY A 298 1.46 -5.37 -39.24
N GLY A 299 0.19 -5.04 -39.42
CA GLY A 299 -0.89 -5.95 -39.84
C GLY A 299 -1.71 -5.29 -40.95
N GLY A 300 -1.81 -5.94 -42.12
CA GLY A 300 -2.27 -5.36 -43.38
C GLY A 300 -3.69 -4.79 -43.38
N GLN A 301 -3.85 -3.70 -44.13
CA GLN A 301 -5.12 -3.05 -44.45
C GLN A 301 -5.92 -3.87 -45.47
N ASN A 302 -7.24 -3.92 -45.30
CA ASN A 302 -8.17 -3.71 -46.40
C ASN A 302 -9.14 -2.59 -46.02
N ALA A 303 -9.28 -1.66 -46.96
CA ALA A 303 -10.06 -0.43 -46.85
C ALA A 303 -11.54 -0.70 -47.06
N ASP A 304 -12.41 0.09 -46.43
CA ASP A 304 -13.54 0.68 -47.16
C ASP A 304 -14.13 1.94 -46.49
N ARG A 305 -14.78 2.72 -47.35
CA ARG A 305 -15.00 4.17 -47.31
C ARG A 305 -16.29 4.65 -46.63
N SER A 306 -16.32 5.98 -46.45
CA SER A 306 -17.46 6.91 -46.31
C SER A 306 -18.03 7.09 -44.89
N GLY A 307 -18.44 8.28 -44.42
CA GLY A 307 -18.50 9.63 -44.97
C GLY A 307 -18.77 10.64 -43.84
N PHE A 308 -18.21 11.84 -44.01
CA PHE A 308 -18.36 13.10 -43.24
C PHE A 308 -19.83 13.63 -43.16
N PRO A 309 -20.14 14.82 -42.57
CA PRO A 309 -19.52 15.60 -41.47
C PRO A 309 -20.52 16.35 -40.52
N SER A 310 -19.99 16.76 -39.35
CA SER A 310 -20.15 18.09 -38.70
C SER A 310 -21.54 18.65 -38.29
N LYS A 311 -21.62 19.22 -37.07
CA LYS A 311 -21.50 20.68 -36.80
C LYS A 311 -21.88 21.06 -35.35
N ARG A 312 -21.01 21.93 -34.78
CA ARG A 312 -21.30 23.17 -34.01
C ARG A 312 -22.06 23.07 -32.67
N ARG A 313 -21.88 23.94 -31.67
CA ARG A 313 -20.88 24.96 -31.23
C ARG A 313 -21.53 25.63 -29.99
N TYR A 314 -20.69 26.23 -29.13
CA TYR A 314 -20.96 27.35 -28.21
C TYR A 314 -21.20 27.12 -26.69
N ASN A 315 -20.17 27.56 -25.95
CA ASN A 315 -20.04 28.33 -24.70
C ASN A 315 -20.70 27.86 -23.40
N LYS A 316 -19.96 27.59 -22.31
CA LYS A 316 -18.96 28.37 -21.53
C LYS A 316 -19.63 29.12 -20.37
N TYR A 317 -19.45 28.59 -19.16
CA TYR A 317 -19.29 29.35 -17.92
C TYR A 317 -18.23 28.63 -17.05
N ASN A 318 -17.25 29.40 -16.58
CA ASN A 318 -16.24 29.01 -15.60
C ASN A 318 -16.87 29.07 -14.20
N MET A 319 -16.46 28.18 -13.29
CA MET A 319 -15.97 28.55 -11.95
C MET A 319 -15.36 27.34 -11.22
N THR A 320 -14.24 27.63 -10.54
CA THR A 320 -13.63 26.97 -9.37
C THR A 320 -13.06 25.56 -9.52
N GLU A 321 -11.72 25.51 -9.46
CA GLU A 321 -10.90 24.31 -9.24
C GLU A 321 -11.31 23.61 -7.93
N LEU A 322 -11.52 22.30 -8.03
CA LEU A 322 -11.75 21.38 -6.93
C LEU A 322 -10.51 20.49 -6.82
N ASP A 323 -10.03 20.34 -5.58
CA ASP A 323 -8.94 19.45 -5.20
C ASP A 323 -9.22 18.00 -5.62
N ASN A 324 -8.25 17.41 -6.34
CA ASN A 324 -8.25 16.01 -6.71
C ASN A 324 -7.84 15.15 -5.52
N ASN A 325 -8.79 14.85 -4.63
CA ASN A 325 -8.67 13.73 -3.69
C ASN A 325 -9.92 12.84 -3.71
N SER A 326 -10.50 12.69 -4.90
CA SER A 326 -11.46 11.61 -5.19
C SER A 326 -10.73 10.45 -5.86
N SER A 327 -11.09 9.23 -5.47
CA SER A 327 -10.54 7.97 -5.95
C SER A 327 -10.71 7.81 -7.46
N GLU A 328 -9.67 8.15 -8.23
CA GLU A 328 -9.48 7.65 -9.59
C GLU A 328 -8.58 6.40 -9.56
N GLU A 329 -9.20 5.23 -9.44
CA GLU A 329 -8.57 3.96 -9.82
C GLU A 329 -8.76 3.72 -11.32
N GLN A 330 -7.65 3.73 -12.06
CA GLN A 330 -7.65 3.65 -13.52
C GLN A 330 -8.07 2.27 -14.03
N ILE A 331 -9.19 2.26 -14.77
CA ILE A 331 -9.80 1.11 -15.45
C ILE A 331 -8.95 0.63 -16.64
N VAL A 332 -8.53 -0.63 -16.62
CA VAL A 332 -8.00 -1.34 -17.79
C VAL A 332 -9.17 -1.85 -18.65
N LYS A 333 -9.22 -1.50 -19.93
CA LYS A 333 -10.24 -2.01 -20.89
C LYS A 333 -9.90 -3.42 -21.38
N PRO A 334 -10.90 -4.30 -21.61
CA PRO A 334 -10.69 -5.61 -22.25
C PRO A 334 -10.60 -5.47 -23.77
N SER A 335 -9.85 -6.36 -24.43
CA SER A 335 -9.84 -6.50 -25.90
C SER A 335 -10.61 -7.74 -26.32
N ASP A 336 -11.48 -7.55 -27.29
CA ASP A 336 -12.50 -8.43 -27.86
C ASP A 336 -12.04 -9.84 -28.29
N SER A 337 -12.90 -10.83 -28.06
CA SER A 337 -12.97 -12.05 -28.87
C SER A 337 -14.42 -12.41 -29.13
N THR A 338 -14.85 -12.27 -30.39
CA THR A 338 -16.15 -12.75 -30.89
C THR A 338 -16.06 -14.18 -31.46
N PRO A 339 -17.20 -14.89 -31.52
CA PRO A 339 -17.29 -16.35 -31.54
C PRO A 339 -17.45 -16.91 -32.96
N TRP A 340 -17.21 -18.22 -33.14
CA TRP A 340 -17.65 -18.94 -34.32
C TRP A 340 -18.45 -20.19 -33.98
N SER A 341 -19.61 -20.26 -34.64
CA SER A 341 -20.57 -21.36 -34.61
C SER A 341 -20.20 -22.49 -35.59
N GLN A 342 -20.92 -23.59 -35.38
CA GLN A 342 -20.94 -24.83 -36.12
C GLN A 342 -21.18 -24.69 -37.64
N ASN A 343 -20.51 -25.53 -38.45
CA ASN A 343 -21.20 -26.52 -39.29
C ASN A 343 -20.24 -27.51 -39.99
N GLY A 344 -20.49 -28.81 -39.75
CA GLY A 344 -20.67 -29.83 -40.79
C GLY A 344 -19.46 -30.55 -41.40
N GLY A 345 -19.37 -31.88 -41.17
CA GLY A 345 -18.94 -32.81 -42.23
C GLY A 345 -18.14 -34.07 -41.87
N ARG A 346 -18.83 -35.10 -41.34
CA ARG A 346 -18.66 -36.57 -41.58
C ARG A 346 -17.28 -37.18 -41.94
N ASN A 347 -16.78 -38.10 -41.11
CA ASN A 347 -16.83 -39.57 -41.30
C ASN A 347 -15.88 -40.30 -40.33
N GLY A 348 -16.33 -41.42 -39.76
CA GLY A 348 -15.44 -42.44 -39.16
C GLY A 348 -15.87 -42.98 -37.80
N SER A 349 -16.86 -43.88 -37.81
CA SER A 349 -17.18 -44.80 -36.70
C SER A 349 -16.12 -45.90 -36.59
N LEU A 350 -15.82 -46.40 -35.36
CA LEU A 350 -15.88 -47.83 -34.97
C LEU A 350 -15.28 -48.11 -33.56
N THR A 351 -16.17 -48.53 -32.65
CA THR A 351 -16.11 -49.69 -31.72
C THR A 351 -14.86 -50.05 -30.88
N SER A 352 -15.09 -50.05 -29.54
CA SER A 352 -14.94 -51.13 -28.53
C SER A 352 -13.59 -51.82 -28.19
N LYS A 353 -13.39 -51.90 -26.85
CA LYS A 353 -12.89 -53.01 -26.00
C LYS A 353 -11.38 -53.36 -25.90
N SER A 354 -10.90 -53.21 -24.65
CA SER A 354 -10.09 -54.09 -23.77
C SER A 354 -8.65 -54.54 -24.11
N SER A 355 -7.82 -54.38 -23.06
CA SER A 355 -6.69 -55.21 -22.57
C SER A 355 -5.36 -55.23 -23.31
N GLY A 356 -4.26 -55.02 -22.56
CA GLY A 356 -2.92 -55.47 -22.95
C GLY A 356 -1.73 -54.65 -22.40
N GLN A 357 -1.18 -55.10 -21.27
CA GLN A 357 0.15 -54.88 -20.68
C GLN A 357 1.32 -54.39 -21.58
N GLN A 358 2.18 -53.51 -21.01
CA GLN A 358 3.64 -53.69 -20.69
C GLN A 358 4.48 -52.42 -20.91
N GLY A 359 5.35 -52.09 -19.94
CA GLY A 359 6.47 -51.16 -20.13
C GLY A 359 6.87 -50.34 -18.90
N GLY A 360 7.33 -50.99 -17.83
CA GLY A 360 7.99 -50.33 -16.70
C GLY A 360 9.48 -50.07 -16.96
N ILE A 361 10.04 -49.04 -16.31
CA ILE A 361 11.48 -48.90 -16.07
C ILE A 361 11.66 -48.67 -14.56
N VAL A 362 12.33 -49.63 -13.95
CA VAL A 362 12.85 -49.63 -12.58
C VAL A 362 14.30 -49.17 -12.66
N VAL A 363 14.71 -48.21 -11.84
CA VAL A 363 16.14 -47.92 -11.59
C VAL A 363 16.44 -48.27 -10.13
N THR A 364 17.27 -49.29 -9.97
CA THR A 364 17.76 -49.82 -8.70
C THR A 364 19.12 -49.19 -8.39
N THR A 365 19.31 -48.70 -7.16
CA THR A 365 20.66 -48.37 -6.65
C THR A 365 21.00 -49.32 -5.52
N THR A 366 21.95 -50.22 -5.78
CA THR A 366 22.55 -51.17 -4.83
C THR A 366 23.55 -50.47 -3.91
N TYR A 367 23.48 -50.74 -2.62
CA TYR A 367 24.55 -50.47 -1.65
C TYR A 367 25.19 -51.79 -1.23
N GLU A 368 26.53 -51.83 -1.25
CA GLU A 368 27.34 -52.91 -0.70
C GLU A 368 27.40 -52.81 0.83
N VAL A 369 27.04 -53.88 1.52
CA VAL A 369 27.26 -54.05 2.97
C VAL A 369 28.33 -55.11 3.17
N ARG A 370 29.33 -54.82 4.00
CA ARG A 370 30.15 -55.84 4.66
C ARG A 370 30.21 -55.61 6.19
N PRO A 371 30.18 -56.68 7.01
CA PRO A 371 29.86 -56.65 8.44
C PRO A 371 31.11 -56.78 9.34
N GLU A 372 31.07 -56.30 10.59
CA GLU A 372 31.11 -57.03 11.89
C GLU A 372 32.10 -56.24 12.80
N ASN A 373 32.08 -56.19 14.14
CA ASN A 373 31.29 -56.79 15.22
C ASN A 373 31.67 -56.08 16.54
N ARG A 374 30.71 -56.05 17.50
CA ARG A 374 30.82 -56.23 18.98
C ARG A 374 31.79 -55.34 19.79
N GLU A 375 31.47 -54.84 20.99
CA GLU A 375 30.87 -55.46 22.19
C GLU A 375 30.06 -54.40 23.00
N HIS A 376 28.84 -54.67 23.52
CA HIS A 376 28.53 -55.22 24.87
C HIS A 376 29.09 -54.38 26.04
N ARG A 377 28.39 -54.02 27.13
CA ARG A 377 27.07 -54.36 27.71
C ARG A 377 26.92 -53.56 29.03
N ARG A 378 25.67 -53.49 29.55
CA ARG A 378 25.23 -53.22 30.96
C ARG A 378 25.18 -51.74 31.40
N SER A 379 24.22 -51.29 32.22
CA SER A 379 22.92 -51.80 32.71
C SER A 379 22.28 -50.67 33.53
N LEU A 380 20.94 -50.57 33.52
CA LEU A 380 20.02 -50.38 34.68
C LEU A 380 20.46 -49.46 35.83
N SER A 381 19.67 -48.60 36.47
CA SER A 381 18.22 -48.36 36.54
C SER A 381 18.07 -47.31 37.66
N SER A 382 17.30 -46.24 37.45
CA SER A 382 16.00 -45.96 38.12
C SER A 382 16.06 -45.00 39.32
N LEU A 383 14.92 -44.29 39.48
CA LEU A 383 14.42 -43.54 40.65
C LEU A 383 14.91 -42.08 40.68
N HIS A 384 14.12 -41.07 40.28
CA HIS A 384 12.76 -40.69 40.72
C HIS A 384 12.62 -40.64 42.25
N ASP A 385 12.24 -39.45 42.70
CA ASP A 385 11.91 -39.02 44.05
C ASP A 385 13.09 -38.64 44.97
N LEU A 386 13.27 -37.32 45.18
CA LEU A 386 13.04 -36.70 46.49
C LEU A 386 13.36 -35.20 46.47
N MET A 387 12.31 -34.41 46.77
CA MET A 387 12.33 -33.17 47.58
C MET A 387 12.41 -31.80 46.88
N ASN A 388 11.21 -31.24 46.78
CA ASN A 388 10.84 -29.85 47.03
C ASN A 388 11.67 -29.10 48.11
N SER A 389 11.83 -27.79 47.84
CA SER A 389 11.61 -26.66 48.77
C SER A 389 12.82 -25.86 49.31
N PHE A 390 12.58 -24.55 49.36
CA PHE A 390 13.17 -23.46 50.16
C PHE A 390 14.42 -22.67 49.69
N ALA A 391 14.17 -21.35 49.60
CA ALA A 391 14.99 -20.22 50.10
C ALA A 391 16.07 -19.58 49.19
N MET A 392 15.64 -18.48 48.57
CA MET A 392 16.20 -17.12 48.68
C MET A 392 17.49 -16.88 49.53
N HIS A 393 18.34 -16.02 48.95
CA HIS A 393 19.38 -15.14 49.51
C HIS A 393 20.86 -15.58 49.55
N SER A 394 21.67 -14.67 48.99
CA SER A 394 23.09 -14.37 49.22
C SER A 394 24.17 -15.26 48.58
N SER A 395 24.80 -14.74 47.52
CA SER A 395 26.25 -14.41 47.54
C SER A 395 26.65 -13.59 46.32
N ARG A 396 27.03 -12.33 46.58
CA ARG A 396 27.85 -11.49 45.70
C ARG A 396 29.28 -12.05 45.68
N PHE A 397 30.07 -11.60 44.68
CA PHE A 397 31.51 -11.82 44.49
C PHE A 397 31.92 -13.17 43.89
N PHE A 398 31.97 -13.24 42.55
CA PHE A 398 33.10 -13.71 41.73
C PHE A 398 32.64 -13.80 40.27
N VAL A 399 32.81 -12.75 39.47
CA VAL A 399 33.24 -12.79 38.04
C VAL A 399 33.61 -11.34 37.66
N MET A 400 34.85 -10.95 37.96
CA MET A 400 35.52 -9.86 37.27
C MET A 400 36.80 -10.47 36.69
N VAL A 401 37.10 -10.15 35.43
CA VAL A 401 38.30 -10.57 34.66
C VAL A 401 38.23 -11.95 34.02
N ALA A 402 37.54 -12.05 32.87
CA ALA A 402 37.89 -12.95 31.77
C ALA A 402 37.14 -12.58 30.47
N LEU A 403 37.33 -11.37 29.94
CA LEU A 403 36.93 -11.04 28.56
C LEU A 403 37.96 -10.08 27.92
N THR A 404 39.18 -10.58 27.79
CA THR A 404 40.17 -10.07 26.83
C THR A 404 40.82 -11.28 26.15
N GLY A 405 40.29 -11.66 24.99
CA GLY A 405 40.92 -12.69 24.15
C GLY A 405 39.94 -13.49 23.31
N THR A 406 39.99 -13.25 22.00
CA THR A 406 39.35 -14.01 20.91
C THR A 406 37.85 -13.77 20.70
N ALA A 407 37.54 -12.67 20.01
CA ALA A 407 36.29 -12.52 19.28
C ALA A 407 36.26 -13.49 18.08
N SER A 408 35.87 -14.73 18.33
CA SER A 408 35.22 -15.53 17.29
C SER A 408 33.78 -15.05 17.21
N ASN A 409 33.48 -14.25 16.17
CA ASN A 409 32.14 -13.82 15.80
C ASN A 409 31.24 -15.04 15.52
N VAL A 410 30.64 -15.62 16.56
CA VAL A 410 29.36 -16.30 16.40
C VAL A 410 28.32 -15.19 16.38
N LEU A 411 28.03 -14.65 15.20
CA LEU A 411 26.74 -13.97 14.98
C LEU A 411 25.67 -14.95 15.47
N ALA A 412 24.98 -14.62 16.56
CA ALA A 412 23.81 -15.39 16.95
C ALA A 412 22.88 -15.44 15.73
N ALA A 413 22.60 -16.63 15.22
CA ALA A 413 21.75 -16.79 14.05
C ALA A 413 20.35 -16.26 14.39
N PHE A 414 19.88 -15.25 13.66
CA PHE A 414 18.50 -14.78 13.79
C PHE A 414 17.56 -15.88 13.32
N ASP A 415 16.63 -16.27 14.19
CA ASP A 415 15.59 -17.24 13.86
C ASP A 415 14.69 -16.66 12.74
N GLY A 416 14.72 -17.32 11.57
CA GLY A 416 13.97 -16.89 10.39
C GLY A 416 12.45 -16.93 10.55
N SER A 417 11.92 -17.56 11.59
CA SER A 417 10.49 -17.56 11.89
C SER A 417 10.07 -16.43 12.84
N ARG A 418 11.03 -15.73 13.45
CA ARG A 418 10.79 -14.77 14.54
C ARG A 418 11.27 -13.36 14.24
N PHE A 419 12.43 -13.20 13.59
CA PHE A 419 13.03 -11.89 13.41
C PHE A 419 12.86 -11.38 11.98
N LEU A 420 12.41 -10.13 11.86
CA LEU A 420 12.73 -9.35 10.67
C LEU A 420 14.14 -8.81 10.87
N TRP A 421 15.06 -9.00 9.93
CA TRP A 421 16.43 -8.48 10.07
C TRP A 421 17.10 -8.17 8.73
N TYR A 422 18.02 -7.20 8.77
CA TYR A 422 18.58 -6.55 7.59
C TYR A 422 20.05 -6.18 7.80
N LYS A 423 20.81 -6.13 6.69
CA LYS A 423 22.23 -5.72 6.67
C LYS A 423 22.45 -4.29 6.18
N SER A 424 21.39 -3.52 5.99
CA SER A 424 21.46 -2.12 5.60
C SER A 424 20.33 -1.31 6.26
N PRO A 425 20.55 -0.01 6.49
CA PRO A 425 19.48 0.91 6.87
C PRO A 425 18.33 0.94 5.86
N SER A 426 17.16 1.38 6.32
CA SER A 426 16.07 1.73 5.41
C SER A 426 16.32 3.10 4.77
N THR A 427 16.03 3.24 3.48
CA THR A 427 16.03 4.52 2.77
C THR A 427 14.61 5.03 2.49
N GLU A 428 13.59 4.20 2.69
CA GLU A 428 12.19 4.51 2.39
C GLU A 428 11.28 3.91 3.46
N TRP A 429 10.32 4.70 3.93
CA TRP A 429 9.47 4.32 5.07
C TRP A 429 8.69 3.02 4.81
N GLU A 430 7.96 2.94 3.70
CA GLU A 430 7.15 1.77 3.34
C GLU A 430 7.96 0.51 3.03
N GLN A 431 9.25 0.64 2.70
CA GLN A 431 10.06 -0.49 2.25
C GLN A 431 10.85 -1.15 3.38
N GLY A 432 11.18 -0.41 4.44
CA GLY A 432 12.15 -0.90 5.40
C GLY A 432 11.99 -0.42 6.83
N ALA A 433 11.10 0.51 7.15
CA ALA A 433 10.95 0.95 8.53
C ALA A 433 10.37 -0.17 9.42
N LEU A 434 10.81 -0.27 10.67
CA LEU A 434 10.40 -1.34 11.59
C LEU A 434 9.44 -0.81 12.66
N PRO A 435 8.18 -1.29 12.70
CA PRO A 435 7.18 -0.77 13.63
C PRO A 435 7.25 -1.40 15.03
N ILE A 436 7.16 -0.54 16.02
CA ILE A 436 6.84 -0.85 17.43
C ILE A 436 5.66 0.02 17.86
N GLY A 437 4.95 -0.40 18.90
CA GLY A 437 3.85 0.37 19.44
C GLY A 437 3.29 -0.25 20.72
N ASN A 438 2.53 0.55 21.47
CA ASN A 438 1.91 0.13 22.73
C ASN A 438 0.38 0.25 22.72
N GLY A 439 -0.23 0.30 21.52
CA GLY A 439 -1.66 0.53 21.31
C GLY A 439 -2.03 2.02 21.20
N ARG A 440 -1.25 2.93 21.82
CA ARG A 440 -1.48 4.38 21.76
C ARG A 440 -0.41 5.13 20.98
N LEU A 441 0.85 4.91 21.35
CA LEU A 441 2.03 5.45 20.69
C LEU A 441 2.59 4.43 19.70
N GLY A 442 2.95 4.91 18.52
CA GLY A 442 3.61 4.14 17.47
C GLY A 442 4.97 4.75 17.13
N GLY A 443 5.95 3.89 16.88
CA GLY A 443 7.28 4.28 16.41
C GLY A 443 7.71 3.41 15.24
N THR A 444 8.26 4.01 14.19
CA THR A 444 8.90 3.27 13.09
C THR A 444 10.36 3.66 12.95
N ILE A 445 11.25 2.66 13.04
CA ILE A 445 12.71 2.82 13.11
C ILE A 445 13.31 2.59 11.72
N TRP A 446 14.12 3.54 11.24
CA TRP A 446 14.76 3.47 9.92
C TRP A 446 16.11 2.76 9.96
N GLY A 447 16.87 2.94 11.03
CA GLY A 447 18.17 2.33 11.28
C GLY A 447 19.36 3.04 10.62
N GLY A 448 19.21 4.29 10.16
CA GLY A 448 20.28 5.05 9.50
C GLY A 448 21.48 5.36 10.40
N ALA A 449 22.59 5.85 9.82
CA ALA A 449 23.68 6.44 10.61
C ALA A 449 23.20 7.70 11.34
N ASN A 450 22.44 8.52 10.62
CA ASN A 450 21.46 9.44 11.21
C ASN A 450 20.16 8.66 11.37
N GLU A 451 19.70 8.50 12.61
CA GLU A 451 18.47 7.78 12.89
C GLU A 451 17.26 8.69 12.73
N THR A 452 16.19 8.11 12.23
CA THR A 452 14.86 8.71 12.24
C THR A 452 13.92 7.75 12.94
N LEU A 453 13.30 8.23 14.03
CA LEU A 453 12.16 7.58 14.65
C LEU A 453 10.91 8.36 14.24
N THR A 454 10.13 7.80 13.31
CA THR A 454 8.84 8.39 12.93
C THR A 454 7.80 8.01 13.98
N LEU A 455 7.14 9.02 14.54
CA LEU A 455 6.31 8.95 15.74
C LEU A 455 4.84 9.19 15.40
N ASN A 456 3.97 8.43 16.06
CA ASN A 456 2.53 8.53 15.98
C ASN A 456 1.91 8.47 17.37
N GLU A 457 0.79 9.17 17.55
CA GLU A 457 -0.13 9.00 18.66
C GLU A 457 -1.53 8.85 18.04
N ASN A 458 -2.27 7.82 18.44
CA ASN A 458 -3.45 7.34 17.73
C ASN A 458 -4.66 8.31 17.74
N SER A 459 -4.62 9.41 18.51
CA SER A 459 -5.64 10.47 18.54
C SER A 459 -5.25 11.73 17.75
N ILE A 460 -4.09 11.75 17.07
CA ILE A 460 -3.73 12.85 16.16
C ILE A 460 -4.48 12.69 14.83
N TRP A 461 -5.60 13.38 14.70
CA TRP A 461 -6.44 13.42 13.49
C TRP A 461 -6.81 14.86 13.12
N SER A 462 -7.43 15.09 11.97
CA SER A 462 -8.15 16.34 11.74
C SER A 462 -9.42 16.44 12.62
N GLY A 463 -9.86 17.67 12.90
CA GLY A 463 -10.91 17.95 13.87
C GLY A 463 -11.67 19.23 13.54
N PRO A 464 -12.83 19.50 14.14
CA PRO A 464 -13.47 18.74 15.18
C PRO A 464 -14.44 17.75 14.54
N ILE A 465 -15.30 17.17 15.36
CA ILE A 465 -16.54 16.52 14.94
C ILE A 465 -17.31 17.36 13.90
N GLN A 466 -17.95 16.69 12.93
CA GLN A 466 -18.71 17.34 11.85
C GLN A 466 -20.14 16.79 11.82
N ASP A 467 -21.19 17.63 11.77
CA ASP A 467 -22.53 17.13 11.39
C ASP A 467 -22.61 17.01 9.87
N ARG A 468 -22.45 15.79 9.38
CA ARG A 468 -22.51 15.44 7.95
C ARG A 468 -23.85 14.84 7.54
N THR A 469 -24.89 14.97 8.36
CA THR A 469 -26.20 14.39 8.04
C THR A 469 -26.87 15.12 6.87
N PRO A 470 -27.20 14.46 5.74
CA PRO A 470 -27.82 15.12 4.58
C PRO A 470 -29.26 15.56 4.91
N PRO A 471 -29.62 16.84 4.70
CA PRO A 471 -30.90 17.38 5.15
C PRO A 471 -32.11 16.87 4.36
N ASN A 472 -31.91 16.43 3.11
CA ASN A 472 -32.98 16.01 2.21
C ASN A 472 -33.16 14.47 2.14
N ALA A 473 -32.42 13.72 2.95
CA ALA A 473 -32.36 12.26 2.82
C ALA A 473 -33.73 11.60 3.10
N LEU A 474 -34.40 12.03 4.18
CA LEU A 474 -35.69 11.47 4.60
C LEU A 474 -36.78 11.61 3.52
N ALA A 475 -36.88 12.79 2.90
CA ALA A 475 -37.85 13.03 1.84
C ALA A 475 -37.48 12.29 0.54
N ALA A 476 -36.20 12.05 0.28
CA ALA A 476 -35.72 11.37 -0.93
C ALA A 476 -35.85 9.85 -0.86
N LEU A 477 -35.83 9.26 0.34
CA LEU A 477 -35.86 7.81 0.55
C LEU A 477 -37.03 7.10 -0.15
N PRO A 478 -38.32 7.46 0.06
CA PRO A 478 -39.43 6.76 -0.58
C PRO A 478 -39.40 6.89 -2.11
N VAL A 479 -39.09 8.09 -2.63
CA VAL A 479 -38.98 8.34 -4.08
C VAL A 479 -37.86 7.50 -4.70
N THR A 480 -36.73 7.38 -4.01
CA THR A 480 -35.61 6.55 -4.45
C THR A 480 -36.01 5.08 -4.57
N ARG A 481 -36.75 4.56 -3.59
CA ARG A 481 -37.26 3.18 -3.61
C ARG A 481 -38.23 2.95 -4.76
N GLU A 482 -39.16 3.88 -4.98
CA GLU A 482 -40.09 3.82 -6.12
C GLU A 482 -39.35 3.75 -7.46
N LEU A 483 -38.28 4.55 -7.63
CA LEU A 483 -37.45 4.52 -8.83
C LEU A 483 -36.76 3.16 -9.01
N PHE A 484 -36.14 2.60 -7.97
CA PHE A 484 -35.50 1.29 -8.07
C PHE A 484 -36.49 0.14 -8.33
N VAL A 485 -37.66 0.16 -7.68
CA VAL A 485 -38.74 -0.81 -7.93
C VAL A 485 -39.23 -0.71 -9.38
N ALA A 486 -39.35 0.50 -9.93
CA ALA A 486 -39.75 0.72 -11.32
C ALA A 486 -38.64 0.42 -12.36
N GLY A 487 -37.48 -0.10 -11.95
CA GLY A 487 -36.34 -0.36 -12.84
C GLY A 487 -35.66 0.91 -13.36
N LYS A 488 -35.87 2.05 -12.70
CA LYS A 488 -35.22 3.35 -13.02
C LYS A 488 -33.91 3.52 -12.24
N ILE A 489 -33.01 2.56 -12.38
CA ILE A 489 -31.78 2.42 -11.59
C ILE A 489 -30.93 3.71 -11.61
N THR A 490 -30.62 4.23 -12.80
CA THR A 490 -29.80 5.44 -12.95
C THR A 490 -30.46 6.66 -12.31
N GLU A 491 -31.77 6.86 -12.49
CA GLU A 491 -32.48 8.00 -11.89
C GLU A 491 -32.48 7.91 -10.36
N GLY A 492 -32.72 6.71 -9.81
CA GLY A 492 -32.65 6.43 -8.38
C GLY A 492 -31.26 6.73 -7.80
N GLY A 493 -30.21 6.20 -8.43
CA GLY A 493 -28.82 6.45 -8.02
C GLY A 493 -28.45 7.94 -8.02
N GLN A 494 -28.87 8.71 -9.04
CA GLN A 494 -28.62 10.16 -9.06
C GLN A 494 -29.39 10.91 -7.98
N LEU A 495 -30.61 10.46 -7.63
CA LEU A 495 -31.38 11.05 -6.54
C LEU A 495 -30.69 10.82 -5.19
N VAL A 496 -30.17 9.60 -4.95
CA VAL A 496 -29.37 9.27 -3.76
C VAL A 496 -28.17 10.19 -3.65
N LEU A 497 -27.34 10.29 -4.69
CA LEU A 497 -26.11 11.11 -4.67
C LEU A 497 -26.38 12.60 -4.54
N ARG A 498 -27.58 13.06 -4.88
CA ARG A 498 -27.94 14.49 -4.74
C ARG A 498 -28.50 14.81 -3.37
N ASN A 499 -29.31 13.92 -2.80
CA ASN A 499 -30.15 14.24 -1.64
C ASN A 499 -29.81 13.43 -0.38
N MET A 500 -29.15 12.29 -0.53
CA MET A 500 -28.85 11.33 0.54
C MET A 500 -27.37 11.21 0.85
N THR A 501 -26.49 11.96 0.18
CA THR A 501 -25.06 12.05 0.53
C THR A 501 -24.72 13.42 1.12
N PRO A 502 -23.74 13.50 2.04
CA PRO A 502 -23.38 14.75 2.69
C PRO A 502 -22.82 15.79 1.71
N THR A 503 -22.98 17.08 2.05
CA THR A 503 -22.39 18.19 1.29
C THR A 503 -20.87 18.20 1.42
N GLU A 504 -20.36 18.10 2.67
CA GLU A 504 -18.96 17.81 2.94
C GLU A 504 -18.73 16.30 2.78
N LYS A 505 -17.87 15.90 1.84
CA LYS A 505 -17.72 14.48 1.48
C LYS A 505 -16.58 13.77 2.20
N SER A 506 -15.72 14.53 2.87
CA SER A 506 -14.53 14.01 3.54
C SER A 506 -14.76 13.89 5.04
N GLU A 507 -14.43 12.71 5.59
CA GLU A 507 -14.27 12.49 7.02
C GLU A 507 -12.95 13.07 7.55
N ARG A 508 -12.81 13.08 8.87
CA ARG A 508 -11.53 13.39 9.49
C ARG A 508 -10.48 12.32 9.23
N GLN A 509 -9.23 12.75 9.23
CA GLN A 509 -8.10 12.01 8.70
C GLN A 509 -7.00 11.87 9.75
N PHE A 510 -6.42 10.69 9.84
CA PHE A 510 -5.29 10.38 10.69
C PHE A 510 -4.01 11.08 10.21
N GLY A 511 -3.28 11.65 11.16
CA GLY A 511 -2.00 12.29 10.96
C GLY A 511 -0.95 11.74 11.92
N TYR A 512 0.31 11.88 11.55
CA TYR A 512 1.42 11.55 12.44
C TYR A 512 1.81 12.71 13.37
N PHE A 513 2.56 12.38 14.43
CA PHE A 513 3.16 13.37 15.33
C PHE A 513 4.31 14.09 14.62
N GLY A 514 5.22 13.34 14.00
CA GLY A 514 6.45 13.88 13.42
C GLY A 514 7.58 12.86 13.48
N ASN A 515 8.82 13.33 13.43
CA ASN A 515 10.02 12.53 13.54
C ASN A 515 10.87 13.03 14.71
N LEU A 516 11.42 12.11 15.50
CA LEU A 516 12.58 12.37 16.36
C LEU A 516 13.83 11.93 15.61
N ASN A 517 14.68 12.90 15.30
CA ASN A 517 15.90 12.69 14.52
C ASN A 517 17.10 12.64 15.47
N PHE A 518 18.02 11.72 15.21
CA PHE A 518 19.25 11.57 15.97
C PHE A 518 20.44 11.57 15.02
N ASP A 519 21.34 12.52 15.21
CA ASP A 519 22.62 12.60 14.52
C ASP A 519 23.74 12.18 15.48
N PHE A 520 24.42 11.07 15.17
CA PHE A 520 25.51 10.54 15.97
C PHE A 520 26.90 11.05 15.51
N GLY A 521 26.95 11.87 14.46
CA GLY A 521 28.21 12.34 13.86
C GLY A 521 28.96 11.24 13.09
N HIS A 522 28.26 10.19 12.68
CA HIS A 522 28.83 9.05 11.96
C HIS A 522 28.50 9.12 10.46
N PRO A 523 29.37 8.64 9.56
CA PRO A 523 29.08 8.52 8.14
C PRO A 523 28.05 7.41 7.87
N ASN A 524 27.45 7.43 6.67
CA ASN A 524 26.47 6.41 6.26
C ASN A 524 27.06 5.01 6.05
N ASP A 525 28.37 4.90 5.83
CA ASP A 525 29.06 3.63 5.64
C ASP A 525 29.49 3.06 7.01
N LEU A 526 28.75 2.06 7.49
CA LEU A 526 28.88 1.47 8.81
C LEU A 526 29.28 0.00 8.71
N ASP A 527 30.33 -0.39 9.42
CA ASP A 527 30.82 -1.77 9.42
C ASP A 527 29.95 -2.68 10.30
N ASN A 528 29.92 -3.98 9.99
CA ASN A 528 29.20 -5.01 10.75
C ASN A 528 27.73 -4.66 11.04
N TYR A 529 27.10 -3.90 10.15
CA TYR A 529 25.77 -3.35 10.35
C TYR A 529 24.69 -4.44 10.39
N ILE A 530 23.80 -4.33 11.36
CA ILE A 530 22.59 -5.12 11.46
C ILE A 530 21.45 -4.32 12.11
N ARG A 531 20.23 -4.45 11.59
CA ARG A 531 19.01 -4.01 12.29
C ARG A 531 17.97 -5.13 12.30
N TRP A 532 17.15 -5.17 13.34
CA TRP A 532 16.21 -6.28 13.55
C TRP A 532 14.97 -5.86 14.35
N LEU A 533 13.85 -6.56 14.14
CA LEU A 533 12.61 -6.50 14.94
C LEU A 533 12.27 -7.92 15.42
N ASP A 534 12.04 -8.08 16.72
CA ASP A 534 11.59 -9.33 17.33
C ASP A 534 10.06 -9.40 17.37
N THR A 535 9.44 -10.19 16.50
CA THR A 535 7.97 -10.29 16.42
C THR A 535 7.34 -11.06 17.58
N ARG A 536 8.13 -11.65 18.49
CA ARG A 536 7.63 -12.34 19.68
C ARG A 536 7.78 -11.54 20.97
N LYS A 537 8.57 -10.46 20.93
CA LYS A 537 8.82 -9.57 22.08
C LYS A 537 8.50 -8.10 21.81
N GLY A 538 8.38 -7.70 20.55
CA GLY A 538 8.00 -6.35 20.14
C GLY A 538 9.06 -5.27 20.32
N ASN A 539 10.33 -5.63 20.53
CA ASN A 539 11.44 -4.68 20.53
C ASN A 539 12.24 -4.75 19.21
N THR A 540 12.93 -3.65 18.90
CA THR A 540 13.74 -3.51 17.68
C THR A 540 15.09 -2.91 18.02
N GLY A 541 16.11 -3.18 17.22
CA GLY A 541 17.44 -2.66 17.48
C GLY A 541 18.34 -2.59 16.27
N VAL A 542 19.47 -1.91 16.46
CA VAL A 542 20.53 -1.72 15.47
C VAL A 542 21.89 -1.93 16.14
N GLY A 543 22.80 -2.63 15.46
CA GLY A 543 24.18 -2.81 15.87
C GLY A 543 25.12 -2.50 14.71
N TYR A 544 26.23 -1.83 14.97
CA TYR A 544 27.26 -1.53 13.97
C TYR A 544 28.59 -1.18 14.62
N THR A 545 29.65 -1.13 13.82
CA THR A 545 30.99 -0.69 14.22
C THR A 545 31.35 0.60 13.47
N TYR A 546 31.93 1.57 14.17
CA TYR A 546 32.49 2.77 13.58
C TYR A 546 33.77 3.18 14.32
N GLY A 547 34.86 3.45 13.59
CA GLY A 547 36.14 3.82 14.21
C GLY A 547 36.70 2.79 15.21
N GLY A 548 36.40 1.51 15.03
CA GLY A 548 36.78 0.42 15.95
C GLY A 548 35.95 0.35 17.24
N VAL A 549 34.89 1.14 17.38
CA VAL A 549 33.95 1.13 18.52
C VAL A 549 32.63 0.50 18.07
N ASN A 550 32.08 -0.40 18.88
CA ASN A 550 30.77 -0.99 18.64
C ASN A 550 29.68 -0.11 19.24
N TYR A 551 28.62 0.12 18.47
CA TYR A 551 27.46 0.90 18.86
C TYR A 551 26.20 0.05 18.78
N THR A 552 25.32 0.18 19.76
CA THR A 552 24.02 -0.48 19.78
C THR A 552 22.91 0.51 20.09
N ARG A 553 21.77 0.33 19.42
CA ARG A 553 20.52 1.06 19.66
C ARG A 553 19.42 0.03 19.90
N GLU A 554 18.65 0.16 20.96
CA GLU A 554 17.47 -0.67 21.25
C GLU A 554 16.27 0.22 21.52
N PHE A 555 15.14 -0.06 20.89
CA PHE A 555 13.89 0.69 21.00
C PHE A 555 12.77 -0.23 21.49
N ILE A 556 11.95 0.30 22.39
CA ILE A 556 10.83 -0.39 23.00
C ILE A 556 9.60 0.52 23.04
N ALA A 557 8.42 -0.09 22.99
CA ALA A 557 7.15 0.57 23.26
C ALA A 557 6.56 -0.03 24.53
N SER A 558 6.52 0.74 25.61
CA SER A 558 6.03 0.26 26.90
C SER A 558 4.54 0.56 27.00
N TYR A 559 3.72 -0.49 26.97
CA TYR A 559 2.30 -0.41 27.35
C TYR A 559 2.14 -0.11 28.84
N PRO A 560 2.81 -0.81 29.78
CA PRO A 560 2.64 -0.56 31.22
C PRO A 560 2.95 0.87 31.67
N ALA A 561 3.97 1.52 31.06
CA ALA A 561 4.33 2.90 31.39
C ALA A 561 3.70 3.93 30.45
N GLY A 562 3.10 3.50 29.35
CA GLY A 562 2.50 4.38 28.34
C GLY A 562 3.49 5.26 27.58
N VAL A 563 4.76 4.85 27.42
CA VAL A 563 5.82 5.64 26.74
C VAL A 563 6.57 4.82 25.69
N LEU A 564 7.20 5.50 24.72
CA LEU A 564 8.27 4.90 23.91
C LEU A 564 9.62 5.17 24.59
N ALA A 565 10.56 4.23 24.47
CA ALA A 565 11.91 4.44 25.00
C ALA A 565 12.99 3.85 24.08
N ALA A 566 14.19 4.43 24.16
CA ALA A 566 15.37 3.96 23.44
C ALA A 566 16.61 4.00 24.32
N ARG A 567 17.54 3.07 24.09
CA ARG A 567 18.88 3.09 24.70
C ARG A 567 19.93 3.02 23.61
N PHE A 568 20.87 3.96 23.65
CA PHE A 568 22.05 4.02 22.79
C PHE A 568 23.28 3.74 23.64
N LYS A 569 24.20 2.92 23.14
CA LYS A 569 25.39 2.50 23.88
C LYS A 569 26.61 2.40 22.97
N SER A 570 27.77 2.85 23.48
CA SER A 570 29.08 2.60 22.89
C SER A 570 29.85 1.55 23.69
N SER A 571 30.71 0.78 23.02
CA SER A 571 31.63 -0.17 23.69
C SER A 571 32.86 0.49 24.30
N LYS A 572 33.11 1.76 23.96
CA LYS A 572 34.20 2.58 24.50
C LYS A 572 33.61 3.72 25.33
N GLU A 573 34.16 3.90 26.53
CA GLU A 573 33.76 4.97 27.44
C GLU A 573 33.94 6.35 26.78
N GLY A 574 32.92 7.20 26.91
CA GLY A 574 32.92 8.57 26.40
C GLY A 574 32.91 8.71 24.88
N ALA A 575 32.65 7.64 24.12
CA ALA A 575 32.72 7.63 22.66
C ALA A 575 31.37 7.88 21.96
N LEU A 576 30.28 8.11 22.70
CA LEU A 576 28.95 8.33 22.16
C LEU A 576 28.61 9.83 22.21
N ASN A 577 28.40 10.42 21.03
CA ASN A 577 27.89 11.77 20.87
C ASN A 577 26.54 11.71 20.14
N LEU A 578 25.67 12.67 20.42
CA LEU A 578 24.31 12.71 19.88
C LEU A 578 23.82 14.15 19.78
N SER A 579 23.28 14.53 18.64
CA SER A 579 22.40 15.68 18.49
C SER A 579 21.00 15.19 18.16
N ALA A 580 19.98 15.68 18.88
CA ALA A 580 18.59 15.25 18.69
C ALA A 580 17.66 16.44 18.45
N SER A 581 16.69 16.27 17.56
CA SER A 581 15.68 17.29 17.22
C SER A 581 14.35 16.67 16.77
N PHE A 582 13.24 17.38 17.02
CA PHE A 582 11.97 17.04 16.37
C PHE A 582 11.85 17.72 15.01
N SER A 583 11.23 17.02 14.05
CA SER A 583 10.80 17.58 12.77
C SER A 583 9.42 17.07 12.38
N ARG A 584 8.69 17.85 11.58
CA ARG A 584 7.38 17.49 11.03
C ARG A 584 7.20 18.20 9.69
N LEU A 585 6.42 17.61 8.78
CA LEU A 585 6.17 18.17 7.45
C LEU A 585 5.54 19.57 7.51
N SER A 586 4.64 19.81 8.46
CA SER A 586 3.96 21.10 8.67
C SER A 586 3.28 21.19 10.03
N ASN A 587 2.71 22.37 10.33
CA ASN A 587 1.85 22.65 11.50
C ASN A 587 2.54 22.41 12.86
N ILE A 588 3.81 22.81 12.95
CA ILE A 588 4.53 22.94 14.22
C ILE A 588 4.20 24.32 14.81
N LEU A 589 3.72 24.36 16.05
CA LEU A 589 3.42 25.60 16.77
C LEU A 589 4.58 26.03 17.67
N VAL A 590 5.19 25.06 18.36
CA VAL A 590 6.37 25.26 19.23
C VAL A 590 7.31 24.09 19.03
N ASN A 591 8.61 24.34 19.02
CA ASN A 591 9.65 23.30 19.02
C ASN A 591 10.87 23.84 19.77
N VAL A 592 11.08 23.38 21.00
CA VAL A 592 12.09 23.94 21.91
C VAL A 592 12.84 22.84 22.66
N ALA A 593 14.13 23.02 22.83
CA ALA A 593 15.00 22.22 23.67
C ALA A 593 15.28 22.95 25.00
N SER A 594 15.46 22.19 26.08
CA SER A 594 15.76 22.73 27.40
C SER A 594 16.62 21.77 28.22
N THR A 595 17.51 22.33 29.03
CA THR A 595 18.24 21.64 30.12
C THR A 595 17.89 22.23 31.49
N ALA A 596 16.85 23.06 31.56
CA ALA A 596 16.45 23.74 32.79
C ALA A 596 15.91 22.74 33.84
N GLY A 597 16.14 23.04 35.11
CA GLY A 597 15.62 22.23 36.22
C GLY A 597 16.19 20.81 36.29
N GLY A 598 17.33 20.53 35.64
CA GLY A 598 17.95 19.21 35.60
C GLY A 598 17.26 18.23 34.65
N VAL A 599 16.33 18.69 33.81
CA VAL A 599 15.63 17.87 32.82
C VAL A 599 16.12 18.25 31.42
N ASN A 600 16.81 17.33 30.74
CA ASN A 600 17.24 17.52 29.36
C ASN A 600 16.14 17.02 28.43
N SER A 601 15.54 17.90 27.65
CA SER A 601 14.36 17.57 26.85
C SER A 601 14.23 18.38 25.57
N ILE A 602 13.44 17.84 24.65
CA ILE A 602 12.90 18.54 23.48
C ILE A 602 11.37 18.44 23.58
N THR A 603 10.67 19.55 23.41
CA THR A 603 9.19 19.61 23.43
C THR A 603 8.69 20.22 22.12
N MET A 604 7.73 19.54 21.49
CA MET A 604 7.05 20.04 20.30
C MET A 604 5.54 20.13 20.56
N LEU A 605 4.95 21.29 20.23
CA LEU A 605 3.50 21.48 20.13
C LEU A 605 3.14 21.51 18.65
N GLY A 606 2.09 20.79 18.28
CA GLY A 606 1.60 20.76 16.91
C GLY A 606 0.08 20.88 16.81
N SER A 607 -0.38 21.08 15.58
CA SER A 607 -1.80 21.14 15.22
C SER A 607 -2.10 20.19 14.05
N SER A 608 -3.36 19.74 13.95
CA SER A 608 -3.90 19.05 12.77
C SER A 608 -3.91 19.93 11.51
N GLY A 609 -3.67 21.23 11.65
CA GLY A 609 -3.47 22.16 10.53
C GLY A 609 -4.66 23.06 10.22
N GLN A 610 -5.78 22.87 10.91
CA GLN A 610 -6.94 23.76 10.77
C GLN A 610 -6.79 25.02 11.63
N PRO A 611 -7.46 26.13 11.26
CA PRO A 611 -7.50 27.36 12.07
C PRO A 611 -8.02 27.08 13.49
N LEU A 612 -7.54 27.84 14.49
CA LEU A 612 -7.90 27.60 15.90
C LEU A 612 -9.40 27.74 16.15
N GLU A 613 -10.07 28.65 15.43
CA GLU A 613 -11.51 28.85 15.44
C GLU A 613 -12.31 27.63 14.93
N GLU A 614 -11.67 26.72 14.20
CA GLU A 614 -12.26 25.46 13.77
C GLU A 614 -12.00 24.32 14.77
N ASN A 615 -11.44 24.58 15.96
CA ASN A 615 -11.13 23.55 16.96
C ASN A 615 -10.28 22.37 16.39
N PRO A 616 -9.04 22.63 15.95
CA PRO A 616 -8.13 21.59 15.47
C PRO A 616 -7.76 20.64 16.60
N ILE A 617 -7.23 19.47 16.25
CA ILE A 617 -6.51 18.66 17.23
C ILE A 617 -5.18 19.35 17.52
N LEU A 618 -4.97 19.69 18.78
CA LEU A 618 -3.73 20.21 19.32
C LEU A 618 -3.06 19.11 20.13
N PHE A 619 -1.74 19.04 20.06
CA PHE A 619 -0.98 18.00 20.75
C PHE A 619 0.37 18.51 21.22
N THR A 620 0.84 17.97 22.34
CA THR A 620 2.18 18.20 22.89
C THR A 620 2.90 16.86 22.99
N GLY A 621 4.15 16.81 22.53
CA GLY A 621 5.03 15.67 22.77
C GLY A 621 6.40 16.11 23.24
N GLN A 622 7.00 15.30 24.11
CA GLN A 622 8.29 15.57 24.74
C GLN A 622 9.18 14.34 24.70
N ALA A 623 10.44 14.53 24.32
CA ALA A 623 11.50 13.55 24.47
C ALA A 623 12.46 13.98 25.58
N ARG A 624 12.88 13.05 26.45
CA ARG A 624 13.85 13.30 27.53
C ARG A 624 15.11 12.47 27.36
N PHE A 625 16.25 13.04 27.75
CA PHE A 625 17.58 12.48 27.56
C PHE A 625 18.30 12.31 28.90
N ILE A 626 18.72 11.08 29.20
CA ILE A 626 19.51 10.74 30.38
C ILE A 626 20.83 10.13 29.93
N ALA A 627 21.95 10.84 30.17
CA ALA A 627 23.28 10.39 29.81
C ALA A 627 24.25 10.63 30.97
N PRO A 628 24.38 9.68 31.92
CA PRO A 628 25.23 9.85 33.09
C PRO A 628 26.69 10.10 32.70
N GLY A 629 27.29 11.16 33.27
CA GLY A 629 28.69 11.53 33.05
C GLY A 629 29.00 12.23 31.71
N ALA A 630 27.98 12.51 30.89
CA ALA A 630 28.11 13.25 29.64
C ALA A 630 27.83 14.75 29.84
N ASP A 631 28.38 15.58 28.97
CA ASP A 631 28.01 16.99 28.85
C ASP A 631 26.76 17.12 27.98
N ILE A 632 25.73 17.80 28.49
CA ILE A 632 24.45 17.98 27.80
C ILE A 632 24.13 19.47 27.70
N SER A 633 23.81 19.93 26.49
CA SER A 633 23.40 21.30 26.21
C SER A 633 22.14 21.33 25.33
N ALA A 634 21.41 22.43 25.40
CA ALA A 634 20.26 22.71 24.55
C ALA A 634 20.48 24.02 23.81
N THR A 635 20.14 24.04 22.52
CA THR A 635 20.16 25.26 21.69
C THR A 635 18.96 25.23 20.76
N ASP A 636 18.12 26.26 20.85
CA ASP A 636 16.87 26.39 20.10
C ASP A 636 15.96 25.15 20.21
N SER A 637 16.00 24.27 19.22
CA SER A 637 15.19 23.04 19.12
C SER A 637 16.02 21.75 19.17
N THR A 638 17.31 21.85 19.50
CA THR A 638 18.26 20.73 19.50
C THR A 638 18.84 20.48 20.90
N VAL A 639 18.85 19.21 21.32
CA VAL A 639 19.63 18.73 22.47
C VAL A 639 20.90 18.08 21.95
N SER A 640 22.05 18.47 22.50
CA SER A 640 23.36 17.91 22.19
C SER A 640 23.93 17.21 23.41
N VAL A 641 24.40 15.98 23.24
CA VAL A 641 25.04 15.15 24.25
C VAL A 641 26.44 14.80 23.75
N THR A 642 27.47 15.09 24.54
CA THR A 642 28.87 14.81 24.19
C THR A 642 29.58 14.02 25.28
N GLY A 643 30.40 13.05 24.87
CA GLY A 643 31.19 12.25 25.81
C GLY A 643 30.37 11.22 26.59
N ALA A 644 29.25 10.73 26.06
CA ALA A 644 28.46 9.69 26.70
C ALA A 644 29.03 8.28 26.47
N THR A 645 28.57 7.34 27.30
CA THR A 645 28.71 5.89 27.03
C THR A 645 27.36 5.24 26.83
N ILE A 646 26.34 5.73 27.56
CA ILE A 646 24.94 5.32 27.45
C ILE A 646 24.09 6.58 27.38
N ILE A 647 23.11 6.59 26.48
CA ILE A 647 22.07 7.61 26.41
C ILE A 647 20.72 6.88 26.42
N ASP A 648 19.90 7.17 27.42
CA ASP A 648 18.51 6.72 27.48
C ASP A 648 17.60 7.86 27.01
N VAL A 649 16.62 7.51 26.18
CA VAL A 649 15.62 8.42 25.63
C VAL A 649 14.23 7.92 25.98
N PHE A 650 13.36 8.80 26.47
CA PHE A 650 11.95 8.50 26.77
C PHE A 650 11.07 9.51 26.02
N PHE A 651 10.00 9.03 25.39
CA PHE A 651 9.08 9.86 24.60
C PHE A 651 7.63 9.58 24.95
N ASP A 652 6.86 10.66 25.06
CA ASP A 652 5.42 10.65 25.16
C ASP A 652 4.79 11.81 24.38
N ALA A 653 3.55 11.64 23.96
CA ALA A 653 2.72 12.68 23.38
C ALA A 653 1.26 12.52 23.81
N GLU A 654 0.55 13.63 23.98
CA GLU A 654 -0.87 13.66 24.32
C GLU A 654 -1.58 14.78 23.55
N SER A 655 -2.90 14.69 23.43
CA SER A 655 -3.71 15.62 22.61
C SER A 655 -4.93 16.16 23.36
N ASN A 656 -5.51 17.22 22.79
CA ASN A 656 -6.78 17.78 23.24
C ASN A 656 -8.00 16.89 22.94
N TYR A 657 -7.83 15.74 22.28
CA TYR A 657 -8.89 14.72 22.21
C TYR A 657 -9.06 14.01 23.56
N ARG A 658 -7.96 13.78 24.27
CA ARG A 658 -7.95 13.03 25.54
C ARG A 658 -8.14 13.92 26.76
N TYR A 659 -7.77 15.20 26.65
CA TYR A 659 -7.81 16.15 27.77
C TYR A 659 -8.42 17.48 27.35
N SER A 660 -9.20 18.08 28.26
CA SER A 660 -9.96 19.30 28.00
C SER A 660 -9.12 20.59 27.93
N SER A 661 -7.94 20.62 28.54
CA SER A 661 -7.09 21.82 28.58
C SER A 661 -5.62 21.51 28.34
N GLN A 662 -4.88 22.49 27.81
CA GLN A 662 -3.47 22.33 27.49
C GLN A 662 -2.62 21.95 28.70
N GLY A 663 -2.90 22.56 29.84
CA GLY A 663 -2.21 22.23 31.08
C GLY A 663 -2.39 20.77 31.50
N ASP A 664 -3.55 20.17 31.23
CA ASP A 664 -3.86 18.79 31.63
C ASP A 664 -3.07 17.76 30.82
N TRP A 665 -3.05 17.88 29.48
CA TRP A 665 -2.29 16.93 28.66
C TRP A 665 -0.78 17.12 28.81
N GLU A 666 -0.31 18.36 29.00
CA GLU A 666 1.11 18.61 29.29
C GLU A 666 1.52 18.07 30.67
N ALA A 667 0.63 18.15 31.66
CA ALA A 667 0.85 17.55 32.98
C ALA A 667 0.91 16.02 32.89
N GLU A 668 0.08 15.39 32.05
CA GLU A 668 0.14 13.94 31.82
C GLU A 668 1.45 13.51 31.15
N VAL A 669 1.85 14.19 30.07
CA VAL A 669 3.14 13.94 29.39
C VAL A 669 4.28 14.03 30.41
N LYS A 670 4.26 15.08 31.25
CA LYS A 670 5.26 15.25 32.30
C LYS A 670 5.22 14.10 33.32
N ARG A 671 4.04 13.69 33.79
CA ARG A 671 3.86 12.63 34.80
C ARG A 671 4.41 11.29 34.29
N LYS A 672 4.05 10.88 33.07
CA LYS A 672 4.52 9.64 32.45
C LYS A 672 6.04 9.64 32.26
N LEU A 673 6.58 10.75 31.74
CA LEU A 673 8.02 10.87 31.52
C LEU A 673 8.81 10.97 32.83
N ASP A 674 8.29 11.61 33.89
CA ASP A 674 8.90 11.63 35.22
C ASP A 674 8.99 10.22 35.80
N ALA A 675 7.89 9.46 35.70
CA ALA A 675 7.83 8.08 36.18
C ALA A 675 8.79 7.17 35.41
N ALA A 676 8.78 7.23 34.07
CA ALA A 676 9.68 6.45 33.21
C ALA A 676 11.16 6.79 33.45
N SER A 677 11.49 8.08 33.58
CA SER A 677 12.85 8.54 33.88
C SER A 677 13.34 8.04 35.24
N SER A 678 12.46 8.01 36.25
CA SER A 678 12.78 7.55 37.61
C SER A 678 12.93 6.03 37.68
N GLN A 679 12.11 5.28 36.93
CA GLN A 679 12.18 3.83 36.83
C GLN A 679 13.45 3.36 36.11
N GLY A 680 13.91 4.14 35.12
CA GLY A 680 15.10 3.85 34.31
C GLY A 680 14.84 2.84 33.19
N TYR A 681 15.68 2.89 32.16
CA TYR A 681 15.46 2.14 30.93
C TYR A 681 15.42 0.62 31.12
N GLU A 682 16.34 0.04 31.91
CA GLU A 682 16.42 -1.43 32.03
C GLU A 682 15.14 -2.02 32.63
N ARG A 683 14.62 -1.40 33.68
CA ARG A 683 13.37 -1.87 34.29
C ARG A 683 12.19 -1.64 33.35
N LEU A 684 12.11 -0.47 32.71
CA LEU A 684 11.08 -0.17 31.72
C LEU A 684 11.09 -1.17 30.56
N ARG A 685 12.28 -1.57 30.09
CA ARG A 685 12.50 -2.58 29.08
C ARG A 685 12.01 -3.94 29.54
N GLU A 686 12.41 -4.41 30.72
CA GLU A 686 11.93 -5.67 31.28
C GLU A 686 10.41 -5.73 31.33
N ASP A 687 9.77 -4.67 31.84
CA ASP A 687 8.31 -4.62 31.99
C ASP A 687 7.61 -4.56 30.61
N ALA A 688 8.13 -3.78 29.65
CA ALA A 688 7.59 -3.70 28.29
C ALA A 688 7.67 -5.05 27.56
N LEU A 689 8.83 -5.71 27.62
CA LEU A 689 9.04 -7.01 26.99
C LEU A 689 8.21 -8.10 27.68
N ALA A 690 8.07 -8.07 29.00
CA ALA A 690 7.25 -9.03 29.73
C ALA A 690 5.76 -8.93 29.33
N ASP A 691 5.24 -7.70 29.19
CA ASP A 691 3.86 -7.48 28.76
C ASP A 691 3.57 -8.00 27.35
N SER A 692 4.38 -7.61 26.36
CA SER A 692 4.21 -8.04 24.98
C SER A 692 4.41 -9.55 24.80
N THR A 693 5.43 -10.13 25.46
CA THR A 693 5.73 -11.58 25.42
C THR A 693 4.55 -12.39 25.98
N ARG A 694 3.94 -11.93 27.08
CA ARG A 694 2.77 -12.58 27.70
C ARG A 694 1.56 -12.68 26.75
N LEU A 695 1.48 -11.81 25.74
CA LEU A 695 0.45 -11.86 24.69
C LEU A 695 0.93 -12.70 23.50
N LEU A 696 2.11 -12.39 22.98
CA LEU A 696 2.63 -12.97 21.75
C LEU A 696 3.04 -14.44 21.88
N GLU A 697 3.37 -14.93 23.07
CA GLU A 697 3.71 -16.35 23.27
C GLU A 697 2.51 -17.25 23.55
N ARG A 698 1.30 -16.69 23.67
CA ARG A 698 0.08 -17.50 23.92
C ARG A 698 -0.28 -18.44 22.77
N ALA A 699 0.18 -18.14 21.56
CA ALA A 699 -0.01 -18.97 20.39
C ALA A 699 1.29 -19.03 19.57
N SER A 700 1.52 -20.15 18.89
CA SER A 700 2.66 -20.31 17.98
C SER A 700 2.32 -21.29 16.86
N ILE A 701 2.93 -21.10 15.69
CA ILE A 701 2.89 -22.07 14.59
C ILE A 701 4.31 -22.43 14.16
N ASP A 702 4.47 -23.66 13.69
CA ASP A 702 5.67 -24.18 13.04
C ASP A 702 5.20 -24.91 11.79
N LEU A 703 5.45 -24.32 10.63
CA LEU A 703 5.07 -24.85 9.31
C LEU A 703 6.19 -25.68 8.68
N GLY A 704 7.15 -26.15 9.48
CA GLY A 704 8.32 -26.88 9.03
C GLY A 704 9.47 -25.97 8.58
N LYS A 705 10.62 -26.61 8.36
CA LYS A 705 11.88 -25.93 8.01
C LYS A 705 11.89 -25.45 6.56
N SER A 706 12.41 -24.25 6.34
CA SER A 706 12.65 -23.76 4.98
C SER A 706 13.83 -24.51 4.36
N PRO A 707 13.73 -24.95 3.09
CA PRO A 707 14.79 -25.70 2.43
C PRO A 707 15.99 -24.79 2.11
N ASP A 708 17.09 -25.41 1.68
CA ASP A 708 18.24 -24.74 1.06
C ASP A 708 18.87 -23.60 1.91
N GLY A 709 18.60 -23.59 3.22
CA GLY A 709 19.06 -22.53 4.13
C GLY A 709 18.36 -21.18 3.96
N LEU A 710 17.21 -21.12 3.28
CA LEU A 710 16.49 -19.87 2.97
C LEU A 710 16.22 -19.00 4.21
N ALA A 711 15.87 -19.62 5.34
CA ALA A 711 15.59 -18.92 6.59
C ALA A 711 16.79 -18.15 7.18
N SER A 712 18.02 -18.44 6.71
CA SER A 712 19.24 -17.74 7.14
C SER A 712 19.51 -16.43 6.39
N PHE A 713 18.71 -16.10 5.35
CA PHE A 713 18.86 -14.84 4.65
C PHE A 713 18.18 -13.68 5.39
N PRO A 714 18.68 -12.44 5.21
CA PRO A 714 17.96 -11.21 5.57
C PRO A 714 16.53 -11.18 4.99
N THR A 715 15.60 -10.56 5.71
CA THR A 715 14.17 -10.59 5.37
C THR A 715 13.87 -10.00 4.00
N ASP A 716 14.55 -8.91 3.61
CA ASP A 716 14.43 -8.29 2.29
C ASP A 716 14.77 -9.29 1.16
N LYS A 717 15.82 -10.09 1.35
CA LYS A 717 16.19 -11.14 0.38
C LYS A 717 15.18 -12.28 0.35
N ARG A 718 14.66 -12.68 1.51
CA ARG A 718 13.62 -13.72 1.59
C ARG A 718 12.35 -13.30 0.88
N VAL A 719 11.89 -12.05 1.07
CA VAL A 719 10.75 -11.49 0.33
C VAL A 719 11.02 -11.41 -1.17
N ALA A 720 12.22 -10.99 -1.58
CA ALA A 720 12.59 -10.93 -3.00
C ALA A 720 12.58 -12.31 -3.67
N LEU A 721 13.03 -13.36 -2.96
CA LEU A 721 12.97 -14.75 -3.43
C LEU A 721 11.53 -15.28 -3.44
N ALA A 722 10.76 -14.98 -2.40
CA ALA A 722 9.35 -15.37 -2.25
C ALA A 722 8.46 -14.89 -3.41
N ARG A 723 8.88 -13.86 -4.15
CA ARG A 723 8.18 -13.42 -5.37
C ARG A 723 8.05 -14.51 -6.43
N ASN A 724 8.99 -15.46 -6.48
CA ASN A 724 9.04 -16.53 -7.48
C ASN A 724 9.20 -17.93 -6.86
N ASP A 725 9.58 -18.03 -5.60
CA ASP A 725 9.81 -19.29 -4.88
C ASP A 725 9.20 -19.25 -3.48
N SER A 726 8.05 -19.90 -3.31
CA SER A 726 7.25 -19.86 -2.09
C SER A 726 7.55 -20.97 -1.09
N ARG A 727 8.71 -21.64 -1.21
CA ARG A 727 9.09 -22.77 -0.34
C ARG A 727 9.58 -22.35 1.07
N ASP A 728 9.68 -21.05 1.36
CA ASP A 728 10.15 -20.53 2.64
C ASP A 728 9.04 -20.54 3.71
N ASN A 729 8.75 -21.72 4.27
CA ASN A 729 7.70 -21.89 5.29
C ASN A 729 7.99 -21.10 6.60
N GLU A 730 9.26 -20.91 6.95
CA GLU A 730 9.63 -20.06 8.08
C GLU A 730 9.33 -18.57 7.78
N LEU A 731 9.25 -18.14 6.51
CA LEU A 731 8.85 -16.76 6.16
C LEU A 731 7.34 -16.59 6.32
N THR A 732 6.54 -17.59 5.93
CA THR A 732 5.11 -17.62 6.22
C THR A 732 4.85 -17.57 7.73
N THR A 733 5.62 -18.34 8.50
CA THR A 733 5.56 -18.30 9.98
C THR A 733 5.93 -16.93 10.53
N LEU A 734 6.95 -16.27 9.96
CA LEU A 734 7.34 -14.91 10.33
C LEU A 734 6.21 -13.90 10.07
N VAL A 735 5.52 -13.98 8.93
CA VAL A 735 4.38 -13.08 8.63
C VAL A 735 3.22 -13.32 9.61
N TRP A 736 2.94 -14.57 9.97
CA TRP A 736 1.91 -14.89 10.97
C TRP A 736 2.25 -14.31 12.36
N ASN A 737 3.51 -14.43 12.80
CA ASN A 737 3.96 -13.80 14.04
C ASN A 737 3.91 -12.26 13.94
N TYR A 738 4.23 -11.71 12.77
CA TYR A 738 4.24 -10.27 12.54
C TYR A 738 2.84 -9.65 12.59
N GLY A 739 1.81 -10.31 12.04
CA GLY A 739 0.43 -9.85 12.16
C GLY A 739 -0.05 -9.81 13.63
N ARG A 740 0.33 -10.79 14.45
CA ARG A 740 0.05 -10.79 15.89
C ARG A 740 0.79 -9.67 16.63
N HIS A 741 2.08 -9.46 16.34
CA HIS A 741 2.87 -8.34 16.84
C HIS A 741 2.20 -7.00 16.51
N MET A 742 1.81 -6.79 15.25
CA MET A 742 1.22 -5.54 14.80
C MET A 742 -0.12 -5.26 15.49
N LEU A 743 -0.95 -6.28 15.75
CA LEU A 743 -2.22 -6.08 16.44
C LEU A 743 -2.00 -5.68 17.91
N VAL A 744 -1.10 -6.38 18.62
CA VAL A 744 -0.71 -6.04 19.99
C VAL A 744 -0.09 -4.65 20.08
N ALA A 745 0.65 -4.24 19.05
CA ALA A 745 1.31 -2.94 19.02
C ALA A 745 0.36 -1.79 18.64
N ALA A 746 -0.76 -2.06 17.97
CA ALA A 746 -1.69 -1.05 17.46
C ALA A 746 -3.04 -0.97 18.19
N SER A 747 -3.48 -2.02 18.88
CA SER A 747 -4.78 -2.05 19.57
C SER A 747 -4.68 -2.73 20.94
N ARG A 748 -4.81 -1.95 22.02
CA ARG A 748 -4.70 -2.43 23.39
C ARG A 748 -5.81 -1.84 24.25
N ASN A 749 -6.49 -2.72 24.99
CA ASN A 749 -7.41 -2.34 26.04
C ASN A 749 -6.64 -1.71 27.21
N THR A 750 -7.01 -0.53 27.66
CA THR A 750 -6.42 0.20 28.78
C THR A 750 -7.45 0.40 29.90
N GLU A 751 -7.11 1.15 30.94
CA GLU A 751 -8.08 1.57 31.97
C GLU A 751 -8.81 2.87 31.58
N ALA A 752 -8.56 3.41 30.39
CA ALA A 752 -9.25 4.59 29.88
C ALA A 752 -10.72 4.26 29.54
N ASP A 753 -11.58 5.29 29.54
CA ASP A 753 -13.00 5.12 29.17
C ASP A 753 -13.20 4.84 27.66
N ILE A 754 -12.23 5.25 26.83
CA ILE A 754 -12.23 5.12 25.37
C ILE A 754 -10.80 4.83 24.89
N ASP A 755 -10.59 3.63 24.37
CA ASP A 755 -9.43 3.27 23.57
C ASP A 755 -9.71 3.43 22.06
N LEU A 756 -8.65 3.54 21.25
CA LEU A 756 -8.77 3.68 19.81
C LEU A 756 -8.26 2.42 19.09
N PRO A 757 -9.01 1.88 18.11
CA PRO A 757 -8.64 0.67 17.41
C PRO A 757 -7.52 0.90 16.39
N ALA A 758 -6.96 -0.20 15.89
CA ALA A 758 -6.10 -0.19 14.71
C ALA A 758 -6.88 0.34 13.48
N ASN A 759 -6.40 1.44 12.88
CA ASN A 759 -6.95 2.00 11.64
C ASN A 759 -6.36 1.33 10.38
N LEU A 760 -6.58 1.88 9.19
CA LEU A 760 -6.05 1.36 7.91
C LEU A 760 -4.52 1.14 7.89
N GLN A 761 -3.76 1.81 8.75
CA GLN A 761 -2.31 1.66 8.90
C GLN A 761 -1.90 1.22 10.31
N GLY A 762 -2.85 0.68 11.08
CA GLY A 762 -2.70 0.36 12.50
C GLY A 762 -2.64 1.63 13.32
N ILE A 763 -1.42 2.09 13.59
CA ILE A 763 -1.14 3.40 14.19
C ILE A 763 0.09 4.07 13.54
N TRP A 764 0.62 3.52 12.44
CA TRP A 764 1.88 3.97 11.84
C TRP A 764 1.64 4.71 10.54
N ASN A 765 2.06 5.96 10.49
CA ASN A 765 1.92 6.85 9.33
C ASN A 765 3.06 7.87 9.36
N ASN A 766 3.58 8.27 8.20
CA ASN A 766 4.65 9.27 8.09
C ASN A 766 4.20 10.59 7.44
N LYS A 767 2.88 10.83 7.34
CA LYS A 767 2.28 12.01 6.70
C LYS A 767 1.32 12.74 7.63
N THR A 768 1.06 14.02 7.37
CA THR A 768 0.00 14.77 8.04
C THR A 768 -1.41 14.30 7.64
N THR A 769 -1.51 13.65 6.49
CA THR A 769 -2.72 12.99 5.99
C THR A 769 -2.34 11.59 5.50
N ALA A 770 -2.84 10.56 6.17
CA ALA A 770 -2.66 9.17 5.77
C ALA A 770 -3.37 8.85 4.44
N ALA A 771 -2.93 7.78 3.76
CA ALA A 771 -3.63 7.27 2.58
C ALA A 771 -5.07 6.86 2.96
N TRP A 772 -6.04 7.22 2.11
CA TRP A 772 -7.48 7.09 2.42
C TRP A 772 -7.87 7.69 3.77
N GLY A 773 -7.15 8.73 4.21
CA GLY A 773 -7.33 9.39 5.49
C GLY A 773 -6.95 8.54 6.70
N GLY A 774 -6.39 7.34 6.54
CA GLY A 774 -6.12 6.43 7.66
C GLY A 774 -7.37 6.16 8.50
N LYS A 775 -8.55 6.19 7.86
CA LYS A 775 -9.88 6.08 8.48
C LYS A 775 -10.12 4.67 9.02
N TYR A 776 -11.30 4.45 9.58
CA TYR A 776 -11.84 3.11 9.82
C TYR A 776 -12.81 2.79 8.68
N THR A 777 -12.32 2.15 7.63
CA THR A 777 -13.19 1.65 6.55
C THR A 777 -13.82 0.34 7.02
N ILE A 778 -15.14 0.34 7.16
CA ILE A 778 -15.97 -0.68 7.84
C ILE A 778 -16.90 -1.38 6.84
N ASN A 779 -16.39 -1.65 5.64
CA ASN A 779 -17.00 -2.51 4.64
C ASN A 779 -16.09 -3.69 4.24
N ILE A 780 -15.01 -3.92 5.02
CA ILE A 780 -14.08 -5.07 4.97
C ILE A 780 -12.84 -4.82 5.84
N ASN A 781 -12.21 -3.64 5.76
CA ASN A 781 -10.83 -3.42 6.21
C ASN A 781 -10.71 -3.45 7.74
N THR A 782 -11.53 -2.68 8.44
CA THR A 782 -11.51 -2.62 9.91
C THR A 782 -11.95 -3.95 10.51
N GLU A 783 -12.89 -4.64 9.87
CA GLU A 783 -13.30 -5.99 10.27
C GLU A 783 -12.13 -6.98 10.11
N MET A 784 -11.45 -6.93 8.97
CA MET A 784 -10.27 -7.75 8.69
C MET A 784 -9.14 -7.53 9.69
N ASN A 785 -8.98 -6.30 10.20
CA ASN A 785 -8.00 -6.00 11.25
C ASN A 785 -8.17 -6.90 12.49
N TYR A 786 -9.38 -7.38 12.76
CA TYR A 786 -9.71 -8.11 13.99
C TYR A 786 -10.04 -9.59 13.79
N TRP A 787 -10.01 -10.13 12.56
CA TRP A 787 -10.30 -11.56 12.31
C TRP A 787 -9.34 -12.51 13.02
N LEU A 788 -8.07 -12.12 13.19
CA LEU A 788 -7.08 -12.94 13.89
C LEU A 788 -7.24 -12.95 15.41
N ALA A 789 -7.93 -11.96 16.01
CA ALA A 789 -7.84 -11.68 17.44
C ALA A 789 -8.25 -12.88 18.30
N GLY A 790 -9.45 -13.43 18.09
CA GLY A 790 -9.94 -14.58 18.85
C GLY A 790 -9.09 -15.83 18.62
N GLN A 791 -9.00 -16.27 17.38
CA GLN A 791 -8.34 -17.52 17.00
C GLN A 791 -6.83 -17.58 17.33
N THR A 792 -6.16 -16.43 17.42
CA THR A 792 -4.73 -16.34 17.79
C THR A 792 -4.47 -15.95 19.25
N ASN A 793 -5.50 -16.02 20.11
CA ASN A 793 -5.42 -15.85 21.57
C ASN A 793 -5.10 -14.40 22.02
N LEU A 794 -5.67 -13.42 21.31
CA LEU A 794 -5.51 -11.97 21.51
C LEU A 794 -6.87 -11.26 21.58
N ILE A 795 -7.93 -11.92 22.06
CA ILE A 795 -9.30 -11.40 21.97
C ILE A 795 -9.49 -10.05 22.70
N GLU A 796 -8.66 -9.76 23.72
CA GLU A 796 -8.68 -8.48 24.43
C GLU A 796 -8.29 -7.28 23.56
N THR A 797 -7.66 -7.48 22.41
CA THR A 797 -7.31 -6.37 21.49
C THR A 797 -8.51 -5.86 20.70
N GLN A 798 -9.67 -6.51 20.76
CA GLN A 798 -10.91 -6.03 20.11
C GLN A 798 -11.64 -4.95 20.91
N VAL A 799 -11.37 -4.78 22.20
CA VAL A 799 -12.09 -3.80 23.05
C VAL A 799 -12.07 -2.38 22.45
N PRO A 800 -10.93 -1.87 21.91
CA PRO A 800 -10.92 -0.55 21.27
C PRO A 800 -11.85 -0.42 20.05
N LEU A 801 -12.20 -1.53 19.36
CA LEU A 801 -13.22 -1.50 18.29
C LEU A 801 -14.61 -1.22 18.86
N PHE A 802 -14.91 -1.77 20.04
CA PHE A 802 -16.19 -1.55 20.72
C PHE A 802 -16.28 -0.12 21.25
N ASP A 803 -15.17 0.46 21.67
CA ASP A 803 -15.11 1.89 22.05
C ASP A 803 -15.32 2.81 20.85
N LEU A 804 -14.80 2.48 19.66
CA LEU A 804 -15.16 3.20 18.43
C LEU A 804 -16.66 3.14 18.15
N MET A 805 -17.29 1.97 18.33
CA MET A 805 -18.75 1.84 18.22
C MET A 805 -19.48 2.64 19.31
N LYS A 806 -18.93 2.76 20.53
CA LYS A 806 -19.43 3.62 21.62
C LYS A 806 -19.40 5.09 21.24
N ILE A 807 -18.32 5.57 20.62
CA ILE A 807 -18.22 6.93 20.10
C ILE A 807 -19.25 7.17 18.99
N ALA A 808 -19.38 6.22 18.05
CA ALA A 808 -20.25 6.37 16.89
C ALA A 808 -21.76 6.26 17.21
N ASN A 809 -22.14 5.48 18.22
CA ASN A 809 -23.54 5.08 18.45
C ASN A 809 -24.53 6.27 18.60
N PRO A 810 -24.27 7.30 19.42
CA PRO A 810 -25.22 8.42 19.56
C PRO A 810 -25.52 9.12 18.23
N ARG A 811 -24.48 9.30 17.39
CA ARG A 811 -24.60 9.93 16.07
C ARG A 811 -25.24 9.00 15.06
N GLY A 812 -24.94 7.69 15.13
CA GLY A 812 -25.60 6.67 14.31
C GLY A 812 -27.12 6.67 14.54
N LYS A 813 -27.56 6.78 15.80
CA LYS A 813 -28.98 6.92 16.15
C LYS A 813 -29.61 8.21 15.62
N GLU A 814 -28.90 9.33 15.77
CA GLU A 814 -29.39 10.60 15.26
C GLU A 814 -29.52 10.59 13.72
N MET A 815 -28.53 10.03 13.04
CA MET A 815 -28.51 9.90 11.59
C MET A 815 -29.58 8.94 11.07
N ALA A 816 -29.78 7.80 11.73
CA ALA A 816 -30.87 6.86 11.44
C ALA A 816 -32.23 7.60 11.40
N LYS A 817 -32.47 8.43 12.41
CA LYS A 817 -33.71 9.21 12.54
C LYS A 817 -33.84 10.30 11.49
N ARG A 818 -32.78 11.08 11.27
CA ARG A 818 -32.79 12.22 10.33
C ARG A 818 -32.76 11.82 8.86
N MET A 819 -32.11 10.70 8.52
CA MET A 819 -32.00 10.24 7.13
C MET A 819 -33.08 9.25 6.73
N TYR A 820 -33.46 8.34 7.63
CA TYR A 820 -34.34 7.22 7.31
C TYR A 820 -35.65 7.23 8.08
N GLY A 821 -35.81 8.12 9.06
CA GLY A 821 -37.01 8.17 9.90
C GLY A 821 -37.10 7.00 10.86
N CYS A 822 -35.96 6.36 11.15
CA CYS A 822 -35.87 5.14 11.93
C CYS A 822 -35.22 5.39 13.28
N ASP A 823 -35.72 4.71 14.31
CA ASP A 823 -34.97 4.50 15.54
C ASP A 823 -33.93 3.38 15.31
N GLY A 824 -33.07 3.14 16.30
CA GLY A 824 -31.93 2.22 16.18
C GLY A 824 -30.67 2.91 15.68
N THR A 825 -29.61 2.14 15.45
CA THR A 825 -28.30 2.69 15.05
C THR A 825 -27.83 2.14 13.71
N MET A 826 -27.15 2.98 12.94
CA MET A 826 -26.62 2.65 11.62
C MET A 826 -25.32 3.40 11.36
N PHE A 827 -24.41 2.75 10.63
CA PHE A 827 -23.17 3.33 10.14
C PHE A 827 -23.05 3.02 8.64
N HIS A 828 -22.56 3.99 7.86
CA HIS A 828 -22.19 3.74 6.47
C HIS A 828 -20.83 3.02 6.39
N HIS A 829 -20.19 2.96 5.21
CA HIS A 829 -18.97 2.17 4.98
C HIS A 829 -17.69 2.67 5.70
N ASN A 830 -17.76 3.77 6.45
CA ASN A 830 -16.59 4.44 7.01
C ASN A 830 -16.91 5.09 8.37
N LEU A 831 -15.90 5.18 9.24
CA LEU A 831 -15.87 5.98 10.48
C LEU A 831 -14.51 6.68 10.60
N ASP A 832 -14.45 7.69 11.47
CA ASP A 832 -13.23 8.40 11.86
C ASP A 832 -13.05 8.44 13.40
N LEU A 833 -12.08 9.23 13.90
CA LEU A 833 -11.85 9.44 15.34
C LEU A 833 -13.11 9.88 16.11
N TRP A 834 -14.03 10.59 15.44
CA TRP A 834 -15.25 11.15 16.02
C TRP A 834 -16.47 10.25 15.80
N GLY A 835 -16.24 9.03 15.30
CA GLY A 835 -17.30 8.07 14.99
C GLY A 835 -18.32 8.62 13.99
N ASP A 836 -17.89 9.36 12.96
CA ASP A 836 -18.80 9.88 11.94
C ASP A 836 -19.48 8.76 11.15
N PRO A 837 -20.82 8.56 11.29
CA PRO A 837 -21.51 7.46 10.64
C PRO A 837 -21.97 7.79 9.21
N GLY A 838 -21.65 9.00 8.71
CA GLY A 838 -22.12 9.54 7.45
C GLY A 838 -21.64 8.79 6.20
N ALA A 839 -22.44 8.85 5.13
CA ALA A 839 -21.99 8.39 3.83
C ALA A 839 -20.78 9.22 3.38
N THR A 840 -19.70 8.56 3.00
CA THR A 840 -18.40 9.22 2.78
C THR A 840 -17.91 9.07 1.35
N ASP A 841 -17.04 10.00 0.96
CA ASP A 841 -16.45 10.13 -0.36
C ASP A 841 -17.48 10.40 -1.48
N ASN A 842 -17.02 10.79 -2.67
CA ASN A 842 -17.86 10.90 -3.87
C ASN A 842 -17.75 9.64 -4.73
N TYR A 843 -17.45 8.50 -4.12
CA TYR A 843 -17.24 7.24 -4.81
C TYR A 843 -18.54 6.44 -4.77
N THR A 844 -19.35 6.61 -5.81
CA THR A 844 -20.73 6.10 -5.89
C THR A 844 -20.88 4.62 -5.60
N SER A 845 -19.82 3.85 -5.80
CA SER A 845 -19.77 2.40 -5.58
C SER A 845 -19.48 1.99 -4.13
N SER A 846 -19.24 2.92 -3.21
CA SER A 846 -19.07 2.65 -1.76
C SER A 846 -19.95 3.54 -0.88
N THR A 847 -20.22 4.77 -1.31
CA THR A 847 -20.76 5.85 -0.46
C THR A 847 -22.06 5.48 0.27
N MET A 848 -23.08 4.97 -0.44
CA MET A 848 -24.41 4.67 0.14
C MET A 848 -24.54 3.19 0.51
N TRP A 849 -23.86 2.79 1.59
CA TRP A 849 -23.92 1.42 2.12
C TRP A 849 -24.16 1.42 3.63
N PRO A 850 -25.44 1.39 4.09
CA PRO A 850 -25.82 1.56 5.50
C PRO A 850 -25.75 0.25 6.30
N MET A 851 -24.69 -0.53 6.11
CA MET A 851 -24.54 -1.88 6.70
C MET A 851 -23.31 -2.03 7.61
N GLY A 852 -22.53 -0.96 7.81
CA GLY A 852 -21.32 -1.01 8.63
C GLY A 852 -21.60 -1.46 10.07
N ALA A 853 -22.68 -0.93 10.68
CA ALA A 853 -23.09 -1.35 12.03
C ALA A 853 -23.47 -2.84 12.10
N ALA A 854 -24.12 -3.38 11.06
CA ALA A 854 -24.50 -4.79 11.00
C ALA A 854 -23.31 -5.73 10.96
N TRP A 855 -22.21 -5.33 10.31
CA TRP A 855 -20.99 -6.12 10.30
C TRP A 855 -20.21 -5.95 11.61
N LEU A 856 -19.98 -4.71 12.06
CA LEU A 856 -19.19 -4.45 13.26
C LEU A 856 -19.76 -5.13 14.51
N VAL A 857 -21.08 -5.16 14.69
CA VAL A 857 -21.70 -5.81 15.87
C VAL A 857 -21.39 -7.31 15.94
N GLN A 858 -21.09 -7.97 14.82
CA GLN A 858 -20.70 -9.38 14.80
C GLN A 858 -19.37 -9.63 15.54
N HIS A 859 -18.49 -8.61 15.63
CA HIS A 859 -17.27 -8.72 16.44
C HIS A 859 -17.57 -8.77 17.94
N MET A 860 -18.62 -8.10 18.42
CA MET A 860 -19.05 -8.22 19.83
C MET A 860 -19.61 -9.62 20.10
N VAL A 861 -20.39 -10.16 19.16
CA VAL A 861 -20.92 -11.53 19.26
C VAL A 861 -19.78 -12.55 19.27
N ASP A 862 -18.81 -12.40 18.37
CA ASP A 862 -17.65 -13.28 18.33
C ASP A 862 -16.77 -13.14 19.57
N HIS A 863 -16.64 -11.93 20.14
CA HIS A 863 -15.96 -11.73 21.42
C HIS A 863 -16.58 -12.61 22.50
N TYR A 864 -17.91 -12.57 22.66
CA TYR A 864 -18.61 -13.48 23.56
C TYR A 864 -18.36 -14.95 23.18
N ARG A 865 -18.49 -15.33 21.90
CA ARG A 865 -18.31 -16.73 21.48
C ARG A 865 -16.90 -17.25 21.78
N PHE A 866 -15.87 -16.41 21.82
CA PHE A 866 -14.51 -16.79 22.20
C PHE A 866 -14.24 -16.75 23.71
N THR A 867 -14.93 -15.89 24.48
CA THR A 867 -14.68 -15.71 25.91
C THR A 867 -15.64 -16.47 26.82
N GLY A 868 -16.91 -16.60 26.40
CA GLY A 868 -18.04 -17.02 27.23
C GLY A 868 -18.53 -15.94 28.20
N ASP A 869 -18.12 -14.68 28.04
CA ASP A 869 -18.43 -13.59 28.97
C ASP A 869 -19.89 -13.13 28.84
N LYS A 870 -20.76 -13.70 29.68
CA LYS A 870 -22.19 -13.33 29.75
C LYS A 870 -22.43 -11.90 30.24
N ASP A 871 -21.51 -11.34 31.02
CA ASP A 871 -21.61 -9.96 31.50
C ASP A 871 -21.38 -8.98 30.35
N PHE A 872 -20.36 -9.22 29.53
CA PHE A 872 -20.15 -8.48 28.28
C PHE A 872 -21.34 -8.66 27.31
N LEU A 873 -21.82 -9.90 27.14
CA LEU A 873 -22.95 -10.19 26.26
C LEU A 873 -24.20 -9.40 26.69
N SER A 874 -24.55 -9.42 27.97
CA SER A 874 -25.77 -8.75 28.48
C SER A 874 -25.66 -7.24 28.55
N LYS A 875 -24.51 -6.69 28.99
CA LYS A 875 -24.36 -5.25 29.26
C LYS A 875 -23.88 -4.46 28.05
N VAL A 876 -23.23 -5.11 27.08
CA VAL A 876 -22.63 -4.45 25.92
C VAL A 876 -23.22 -4.99 24.63
N ALA A 877 -22.95 -6.25 24.29
CA ALA A 877 -23.26 -6.76 22.95
C ALA A 877 -24.76 -6.82 22.64
N TYR A 878 -25.60 -7.30 23.58
CA TYR A 878 -27.04 -7.44 23.38
C TYR A 878 -27.74 -6.09 23.16
N PRO A 879 -27.50 -5.03 23.96
CA PRO A 879 -28.02 -3.69 23.66
C PRO A 879 -27.66 -3.17 22.26
N TYR A 880 -26.42 -3.37 21.80
CA TYR A 880 -26.01 -3.00 20.44
C TYR A 880 -26.74 -3.82 19.37
N LEU A 881 -26.90 -5.14 19.58
CA LEU A 881 -27.66 -5.99 18.67
C LEU A 881 -29.10 -5.51 18.52
N ILE A 882 -29.77 -5.15 19.62
CA ILE A 882 -31.13 -4.61 19.58
C ILE A 882 -31.16 -3.26 18.85
N ASP A 883 -30.24 -2.34 19.15
CA ASP A 883 -30.16 -1.05 18.46
C ASP A 883 -29.99 -1.21 16.94
N VAL A 884 -29.16 -2.16 16.51
CA VAL A 884 -28.91 -2.44 15.08
C VAL A 884 -30.12 -3.15 14.44
N ALA A 885 -30.71 -4.14 15.11
CA ALA A 885 -31.90 -4.84 14.64
C ALA A 885 -33.10 -3.89 14.45
N MET A 886 -33.34 -3.00 15.43
CA MET A 886 -34.39 -1.99 15.39
C MET A 886 -34.26 -1.07 14.18
N PHE A 887 -33.04 -0.71 13.77
CA PHE A 887 -32.85 0.06 12.54
C PHE A 887 -33.31 -0.72 11.31
N TYR A 888 -32.94 -1.99 11.16
CA TYR A 888 -33.32 -2.79 9.97
C TYR A 888 -34.80 -3.18 9.93
N GLU A 889 -35.42 -3.38 11.09
CA GLU A 889 -36.87 -3.53 11.20
C GLU A 889 -37.60 -2.34 10.56
N CYS A 890 -37.12 -1.11 10.80
CA CYS A 890 -37.69 0.10 10.23
C CYS A 890 -37.21 0.40 8.80
N TYR A 891 -35.91 0.29 8.54
CA TYR A 891 -35.29 0.70 7.29
C TYR A 891 -35.74 -0.19 6.13
N THR A 892 -35.95 -1.49 6.35
CA THR A 892 -36.43 -2.39 5.28
C THR A 892 -37.86 -2.07 4.84
N PHE A 893 -38.20 -2.44 3.61
CA PHE A 893 -39.57 -2.35 3.09
C PHE A 893 -39.95 -3.64 2.36
N GLU A 894 -41.25 -3.85 2.17
CA GLU A 894 -41.75 -5.06 1.50
C GLU A 894 -41.56 -4.97 -0.02
N HIS A 895 -40.94 -6.01 -0.59
CA HIS A 895 -40.83 -6.19 -2.03
C HIS A 895 -40.86 -7.69 -2.35
N GLU A 896 -41.77 -8.10 -3.25
CA GLU A 896 -41.92 -9.50 -3.68
C GLU A 896 -42.07 -10.51 -2.52
N GLY A 897 -42.74 -10.10 -1.43
CA GLY A 897 -42.99 -10.93 -0.25
C GLY A 897 -41.83 -10.99 0.75
N TRP A 898 -40.76 -10.21 0.55
CA TRP A 898 -39.59 -10.15 1.44
C TRP A 898 -39.39 -8.76 2.02
N ARG A 899 -38.71 -8.68 3.17
CA ARG A 899 -38.16 -7.43 3.73
C ARG A 899 -36.78 -7.21 3.12
N VAL A 900 -36.65 -6.15 2.32
CA VAL A 900 -35.42 -5.86 1.57
C VAL A 900 -34.85 -4.49 1.92
N THR A 901 -33.53 -4.34 1.78
CA THR A 901 -32.83 -3.06 1.93
C THR A 901 -32.89 -2.22 0.65
N GLY A 902 -32.53 -0.95 0.76
CA GLY A 902 -32.37 -0.06 -0.38
C GLY A 902 -32.78 1.39 -0.07
N PRO A 903 -32.06 2.41 -0.59
CA PRO A 903 -30.88 2.32 -1.47
C PRO A 903 -29.66 1.71 -0.78
N SER A 904 -29.03 0.74 -1.45
CA SER A 904 -27.78 0.10 -1.01
C SER A 904 -26.99 -0.36 -2.24
N LEU A 905 -25.83 -0.97 -2.02
CA LEU A 905 -24.90 -1.45 -3.05
C LEU A 905 -24.14 -2.69 -2.57
N SER A 906 -23.54 -3.44 -3.50
CA SER A 906 -22.53 -4.46 -3.16
C SER A 906 -21.16 -3.78 -3.13
N PRO A 907 -20.53 -3.55 -1.97
CA PRO A 907 -19.24 -2.86 -1.92
C PRO A 907 -18.21 -3.62 -2.76
N GLU A 908 -17.45 -3.02 -3.67
CA GLU A 908 -17.71 -1.73 -4.33
C GLU A 908 -17.94 -1.94 -5.84
N ASN A 909 -18.67 -3.01 -6.18
CA ASN A 909 -18.84 -3.46 -7.55
C ASN A 909 -20.02 -2.76 -8.24
N ASN A 910 -19.96 -2.70 -9.56
CA ASN A 910 -21.04 -2.21 -10.40
C ASN A 910 -21.65 -3.34 -11.21
N PHE A 911 -22.94 -3.21 -11.52
CA PHE A 911 -23.63 -4.05 -12.50
C PHE A 911 -23.97 -3.24 -13.74
N ILE A 912 -24.28 -3.92 -14.83
CA ILE A 912 -24.80 -3.34 -16.07
C ILE A 912 -26.32 -3.38 -16.00
N VAL A 913 -26.95 -2.20 -16.12
CA VAL A 913 -28.41 -2.06 -16.13
C VAL A 913 -29.01 -2.90 -17.27
N PRO A 914 -29.98 -3.79 -16.99
CA PRO A 914 -30.49 -4.74 -17.97
C PRO A 914 -31.39 -4.06 -19.03
N GLY A 915 -31.59 -4.75 -20.16
CA GLY A 915 -32.32 -4.22 -21.33
C GLY A 915 -33.79 -3.85 -21.10
N ASN A 916 -34.42 -4.41 -20.07
CA ASN A 916 -35.80 -4.13 -19.67
C ASN A 916 -35.92 -2.95 -18.69
N PHE A 917 -34.81 -2.36 -18.25
CA PHE A 917 -34.77 -1.25 -17.28
C PHE A 917 -34.39 0.08 -17.98
N SER A 918 -34.55 1.19 -17.27
CA SER A 918 -34.27 2.52 -17.83
C SER A 918 -32.77 2.77 -17.94
N VAL A 919 -32.32 3.30 -19.08
CA VAL A 919 -30.90 3.55 -19.38
C VAL A 919 -30.06 2.25 -19.41
N ALA A 920 -30.57 1.24 -20.11
CA ALA A 920 -29.91 -0.04 -20.30
C ALA A 920 -28.45 0.09 -20.79
N GLY A 921 -27.59 -0.83 -20.33
CA GLY A 921 -26.17 -0.89 -20.69
C GLY A 921 -25.26 0.05 -19.88
N ARG A 922 -25.82 0.93 -19.05
CA ARG A 922 -25.05 1.78 -18.13
C ARG A 922 -24.56 0.97 -16.93
N ALA A 923 -23.38 1.30 -16.42
CA ALA A 923 -22.87 0.71 -15.18
C ALA A 923 -23.40 1.50 -13.99
N GLU A 924 -24.00 0.82 -13.01
CA GLU A 924 -24.54 1.43 -11.79
C GLU A 924 -24.17 0.57 -10.56
N PRO A 925 -23.94 1.20 -9.39
CA PRO A 925 -23.59 0.48 -8.16
C PRO A 925 -24.79 0.09 -7.29
N MET A 926 -25.85 0.89 -7.33
CA MET A 926 -26.91 0.87 -6.33
C MET A 926 -28.20 0.23 -6.84
N ASP A 927 -28.86 -0.51 -5.96
CA ASP A 927 -30.20 -1.07 -6.17
C ASP A 927 -30.89 -1.30 -4.81
N ILE A 928 -32.00 -2.02 -4.84
CA ILE A 928 -32.67 -2.62 -3.67
C ILE A 928 -32.34 -4.12 -3.60
N ASP A 929 -32.57 -4.75 -2.44
CA ASP A 929 -32.42 -6.20 -2.24
C ASP A 929 -31.00 -6.71 -2.57
N ILE A 930 -30.01 -6.15 -1.87
CA ILE A 930 -28.60 -6.55 -2.04
C ILE A 930 -28.33 -7.82 -1.21
N PRO A 931 -27.88 -8.94 -1.82
CA PRO A 931 -27.63 -10.19 -1.11
C PRO A 931 -26.64 -10.11 0.06
N MET A 932 -25.62 -9.25 0.01
CA MET A 932 -24.73 -9.05 1.18
C MET A 932 -25.49 -8.45 2.37
N ASP A 933 -26.39 -7.48 2.11
CA ASP A 933 -27.19 -6.87 3.16
C ASP A 933 -28.09 -7.90 3.84
N ASN A 934 -28.73 -8.76 3.03
CA ASN A 934 -29.58 -9.85 3.54
C ASN A 934 -28.78 -10.83 4.42
N GLN A 935 -27.54 -11.15 4.02
CA GLN A 935 -26.65 -12.00 4.82
C GLN A 935 -26.31 -11.35 6.17
N LEU A 936 -25.96 -10.06 6.17
CA LEU A 936 -25.64 -9.31 7.39
C LEU A 936 -26.85 -9.17 8.32
N MET A 937 -28.02 -8.83 7.78
CA MET A 937 -29.26 -8.79 8.57
C MET A 937 -29.55 -10.16 9.18
N HIS A 938 -29.46 -11.24 8.40
CA HIS A 938 -29.69 -12.59 8.93
C HIS A 938 -28.77 -12.90 10.11
N ASP A 939 -27.49 -12.52 10.05
CA ASP A 939 -26.55 -12.72 11.16
C ASP A 939 -26.88 -11.83 12.37
N VAL A 940 -27.35 -10.59 12.18
CA VAL A 940 -27.81 -9.72 13.29
C VAL A 940 -29.01 -10.33 14.01
N PHE A 941 -30.08 -10.69 13.29
CA PHE A 941 -31.30 -11.23 13.91
C PHE A 941 -31.07 -12.62 14.51
N SER A 942 -30.23 -13.44 13.88
CA SER A 942 -29.80 -14.73 14.46
C SER A 942 -29.02 -14.52 15.76
N ALA A 943 -28.13 -13.51 15.81
CA ALA A 943 -27.36 -13.20 17.01
C ALA A 943 -28.23 -12.64 18.14
N VAL A 944 -29.29 -11.86 17.85
CA VAL A 944 -30.28 -11.45 18.87
C VAL A 944 -30.92 -12.67 19.52
N ILE A 945 -31.38 -13.63 18.71
CA ILE A 945 -32.05 -14.85 19.20
C ILE A 945 -31.07 -15.73 19.98
N GLU A 946 -29.85 -15.92 19.47
CA GLU A 946 -28.78 -16.66 20.16
C GLU A 946 -28.45 -16.03 21.52
N ALA A 947 -28.24 -14.72 21.56
CA ALA A 947 -27.91 -14.00 22.79
C ALA A 947 -29.06 -14.05 23.80
N ALA A 948 -30.31 -13.89 23.34
CA ALA A 948 -31.49 -13.97 24.19
C ALA A 948 -31.64 -15.35 24.84
N ASP A 949 -31.41 -16.43 24.09
CA ASP A 949 -31.42 -17.80 24.61
C ASP A 949 -30.35 -18.00 25.70
N ILE A 950 -29.12 -17.54 25.45
CA ILE A 950 -27.99 -17.64 26.39
C ILE A 950 -28.21 -16.86 27.69
N LEU A 951 -28.85 -15.70 27.56
CA LEU A 951 -29.17 -14.77 28.65
C LEU A 951 -30.50 -15.09 29.34
N GLU A 952 -31.21 -16.12 28.88
CA GLU A 952 -32.51 -16.54 29.40
C GLU A 952 -33.55 -15.40 29.37
N ILE A 953 -33.52 -14.57 28.32
CA ILE A 953 -34.52 -13.52 28.08
C ILE A 953 -35.87 -14.19 27.78
N SER A 954 -36.94 -13.71 28.42
CA SER A 954 -38.28 -14.26 28.28
C SER A 954 -38.74 -14.29 26.82
N ASP A 955 -39.41 -15.37 26.39
CA ASP A 955 -40.08 -15.46 25.08
C ASP A 955 -41.19 -14.40 24.89
N SER A 956 -41.62 -13.75 25.97
CA SER A 956 -42.56 -12.62 25.93
C SER A 956 -41.87 -11.25 25.72
N ASP A 957 -40.54 -11.21 25.63
CA ASP A 957 -39.80 -9.97 25.39
C ASP A 957 -40.14 -9.43 23.99
N PRO A 958 -40.52 -8.15 23.87
CA PRO A 958 -41.01 -7.60 22.61
C PRO A 958 -39.95 -7.58 21.52
N ASP A 959 -38.67 -7.35 21.86
CA ASP A 959 -37.61 -7.25 20.86
C ASP A 959 -37.19 -8.65 20.38
N LEU A 960 -37.22 -9.65 21.27
CA LEU A 960 -37.05 -11.06 20.88
C LEU A 960 -38.17 -11.55 19.96
N ILE A 961 -39.43 -11.21 20.25
CA ILE A 961 -40.58 -11.57 19.39
C ILE A 961 -40.38 -10.97 18.00
N LYS A 962 -40.10 -9.67 17.90
CA LYS A 962 -39.87 -9.01 16.61
C LYS A 962 -38.71 -9.64 15.85
N ALA A 963 -37.60 -9.97 16.53
CA ALA A 963 -36.46 -10.60 15.88
C ALA A 963 -36.81 -11.98 15.30
N LYS A 964 -37.56 -12.81 16.05
CA LYS A 964 -38.06 -14.12 15.60
C LYS A 964 -39.02 -14.00 14.42
N GLU A 965 -39.89 -12.98 14.43
CA GLU A 965 -40.83 -12.72 13.34
C GLU A 965 -40.17 -12.13 12.09
N PHE A 966 -39.12 -11.31 12.26
CA PHE A 966 -38.42 -10.65 11.16
C PHE A 966 -37.45 -11.57 10.41
N LEU A 967 -36.71 -12.43 11.12
CA LEU A 967 -35.72 -13.34 10.53
C LEU A 967 -36.23 -14.13 9.30
N PRO A 968 -37.41 -14.79 9.31
CA PRO A 968 -37.91 -15.53 8.15
C PRO A 968 -38.36 -14.63 6.98
N LEU A 969 -38.47 -13.30 7.17
CA LEU A 969 -38.83 -12.34 6.14
C LEU A 969 -37.61 -11.82 5.35
N ILE A 970 -36.40 -12.18 5.75
CA ILE A 970 -35.17 -11.84 5.04
C ILE A 970 -35.00 -12.78 3.86
N LYS A 971 -34.77 -12.23 2.68
CA LYS A 971 -34.63 -13.02 1.45
C LYS A 971 -33.37 -13.91 1.51
N PRO A 972 -33.48 -15.24 1.34
CA PRO A 972 -32.33 -16.13 1.33
C PRO A 972 -31.45 -15.92 0.09
N ALA A 973 -30.18 -16.31 0.19
CA ALA A 973 -29.25 -16.24 -0.93
C ALA A 973 -29.76 -17.01 -2.16
N GLN A 974 -29.62 -16.40 -3.34
CA GLN A 974 -30.11 -16.94 -4.60
C GLN A 974 -28.96 -17.52 -5.42
N ILE A 975 -29.22 -18.63 -6.13
CA ILE A 975 -28.26 -19.29 -7.02
C ILE A 975 -28.60 -18.94 -8.47
N GLY A 976 -27.64 -18.35 -9.17
CA GLY A 976 -27.77 -17.97 -10.57
C GLY A 976 -27.68 -19.13 -11.55
N SER A 977 -27.90 -18.83 -12.83
CA SER A 977 -27.88 -19.83 -13.91
C SER A 977 -26.54 -20.56 -14.11
N LYS A 978 -25.43 -20.00 -13.60
CA LYS A 978 -24.10 -20.60 -13.68
C LYS A 978 -23.74 -21.36 -12.40
N GLY A 979 -24.69 -21.52 -11.47
CA GLY A 979 -24.51 -22.19 -10.19
C GLY A 979 -23.82 -21.33 -9.12
N GLN A 980 -23.65 -20.02 -9.34
CA GLN A 980 -23.00 -19.08 -8.44
C GLN A 980 -24.00 -18.40 -7.48
N ILE A 981 -23.54 -17.96 -6.30
CA ILE A 981 -24.29 -16.98 -5.49
C ILE A 981 -24.46 -15.68 -6.29
N LEU A 982 -25.68 -15.12 -6.31
CA LEU A 982 -25.94 -13.83 -6.96
C LEU A 982 -25.42 -12.65 -6.11
N GLU A 983 -24.86 -11.64 -6.78
CA GLU A 983 -24.34 -10.41 -6.16
C GLU A 983 -25.40 -9.30 -5.99
N TRP A 984 -26.50 -9.36 -6.75
CA TRP A 984 -27.63 -8.42 -6.68
C TRP A 984 -28.95 -9.20 -6.73
N ARG A 985 -30.09 -8.52 -6.53
CA ARG A 985 -31.43 -9.12 -6.51
C ARG A 985 -31.80 -9.98 -7.72
N TYR A 986 -31.19 -9.69 -8.88
CA TYR A 986 -31.29 -10.48 -10.10
C TYR A 986 -29.90 -10.86 -10.60
N GLU A 987 -29.85 -11.79 -11.55
CA GLU A 987 -28.62 -12.15 -12.25
C GLU A 987 -28.20 -11.06 -13.24
N TYR A 988 -27.78 -9.91 -12.71
CA TYR A 988 -27.22 -8.82 -13.51
C TYR A 988 -25.86 -9.20 -14.08
N GLN A 989 -25.53 -8.60 -15.23
CA GLN A 989 -24.18 -8.66 -15.75
C GLN A 989 -23.27 -7.77 -14.89
N GLU A 990 -22.23 -8.36 -14.33
CA GLU A 990 -21.18 -7.64 -13.60
C GLU A 990 -20.41 -6.69 -14.54
N LYS A 991 -20.11 -5.47 -14.08
CA LYS A 991 -19.22 -4.55 -14.78
C LYS A 991 -17.78 -5.03 -14.71
N ASP A 992 -17.35 -5.48 -13.52
CA ASP A 992 -16.05 -6.07 -13.28
C ASP A 992 -16.22 -7.46 -12.63
N ALA A 993 -15.96 -8.51 -13.42
CA ALA A 993 -15.96 -9.89 -12.94
C ALA A 993 -14.70 -10.23 -12.12
N ALA A 994 -13.64 -9.42 -12.24
CA ALA A 994 -12.39 -9.56 -11.51
C ALA A 994 -12.33 -8.64 -10.28
N HIS A 995 -13.47 -8.06 -9.87
CA HIS A 995 -13.52 -7.05 -8.82
C HIS A 995 -12.83 -7.52 -7.54
N ARG A 996 -12.17 -6.58 -6.85
CA ARG A 996 -11.40 -6.85 -5.62
C ARG A 996 -12.28 -7.23 -4.43
N HIS A 997 -13.51 -6.74 -4.36
CA HIS A 997 -14.45 -7.17 -3.33
C HIS A 997 -15.11 -8.49 -3.73
N ILE A 998 -15.39 -9.30 -2.72
CA ILE A 998 -16.10 -10.58 -2.83
C ILE A 998 -17.28 -10.58 -1.84
N SER A 999 -17.89 -9.40 -1.69
CA SER A 999 -18.99 -9.06 -0.79
C SER A 999 -20.17 -10.05 -0.76
N PRO A 1000 -20.59 -10.65 -1.91
CA PRO A 1000 -21.64 -11.67 -1.89
C PRO A 1000 -21.28 -12.93 -1.10
N LEU A 1001 -20.01 -13.11 -0.75
CA LEU A 1001 -19.50 -14.27 -0.01
C LEU A 1001 -19.13 -13.94 1.44
N TYR A 1002 -19.65 -12.83 1.99
CA TYR A 1002 -19.55 -12.53 3.43
C TYR A 1002 -19.91 -13.75 4.30
N SER A 1003 -20.99 -14.46 3.95
CA SER A 1003 -21.45 -15.66 4.67
C SER A 1003 -20.57 -16.91 4.51
N LEU A 1004 -19.58 -16.88 3.62
CA LEU A 1004 -18.52 -17.89 3.59
C LEU A 1004 -17.37 -17.50 4.53
N HIS A 1005 -16.97 -16.22 4.50
CA HIS A 1005 -16.06 -15.63 5.47
C HIS A 1005 -16.25 -14.10 5.54
N PRO A 1006 -16.38 -13.51 6.74
CA PRO A 1006 -16.22 -14.14 8.06
C PRO A 1006 -17.45 -14.88 8.60
N GLY A 1007 -18.63 -14.71 7.99
CA GLY A 1007 -19.88 -15.37 8.39
C GLY A 1007 -19.85 -16.90 8.24
N LYS A 1008 -20.98 -17.57 8.56
CA LYS A 1008 -21.06 -19.04 8.61
C LYS A 1008 -22.10 -19.71 7.71
N GLN A 1009 -23.06 -18.96 7.15
CA GLN A 1009 -24.22 -19.55 6.47
C GLN A 1009 -23.84 -20.38 5.22
N PHE A 1010 -22.71 -20.08 4.59
CA PHE A 1010 -22.21 -20.81 3.40
C PHE A 1010 -21.11 -21.82 3.75
N SER A 1011 -20.91 -22.14 5.04
CA SER A 1011 -20.01 -23.20 5.46
C SER A 1011 -20.48 -24.55 4.90
N PRO A 1012 -19.57 -25.44 4.44
CA PRO A 1012 -19.93 -26.77 3.97
C PRO A 1012 -20.68 -27.61 5.01
N LEU A 1013 -20.47 -27.34 6.30
CA LEU A 1013 -21.12 -28.03 7.42
C LEU A 1013 -22.51 -27.47 7.76
N VAL A 1014 -22.81 -26.25 7.34
CA VAL A 1014 -24.10 -25.58 7.59
C VAL A 1014 -25.04 -25.77 6.40
N ASN A 1015 -24.55 -25.50 5.18
CA ASN A 1015 -25.34 -25.64 3.96
C ASN A 1015 -24.44 -25.97 2.76
N SER A 1016 -24.35 -27.25 2.42
CA SER A 1016 -23.50 -27.72 1.32
C SER A 1016 -23.90 -27.16 -0.06
N THR A 1017 -25.19 -26.88 -0.27
CA THR A 1017 -25.69 -26.33 -1.54
C THR A 1017 -25.24 -24.90 -1.74
N LEU A 1018 -25.42 -24.04 -0.73
CA LEU A 1018 -24.95 -22.65 -0.77
C LEU A 1018 -23.42 -22.57 -0.75
N SER A 1019 -22.76 -23.46 0.00
CA SER A 1019 -21.31 -23.58 -0.02
C SER A 1019 -20.79 -23.86 -1.42
N LYS A 1020 -21.41 -24.81 -2.14
CA LYS A 1020 -20.98 -25.10 -3.51
C LYS A 1020 -21.19 -23.93 -4.45
N ALA A 1021 -22.28 -23.19 -4.28
CA ALA A 1021 -22.54 -21.98 -5.07
C ALA A 1021 -21.57 -20.84 -4.74
N ALA A 1022 -21.15 -20.73 -3.48
CA ALA A 1022 -20.14 -19.76 -3.04
C ALA A 1022 -18.78 -20.08 -3.65
N GLU A 1023 -18.35 -21.34 -3.65
CA GLU A 1023 -17.15 -21.79 -4.35
C GLU A 1023 -17.17 -21.45 -5.84
N VAL A 1024 -18.32 -21.65 -6.52
CA VAL A 1024 -18.46 -21.30 -7.94
C VAL A 1024 -18.23 -19.80 -8.16
N LEU A 1025 -18.78 -18.92 -7.32
CA LEU A 1025 -18.52 -17.49 -7.43
C LEU A 1025 -17.05 -17.17 -7.16
N LEU A 1026 -16.46 -17.76 -6.11
CA LEU A 1026 -15.07 -17.55 -5.72
C LEU A 1026 -14.08 -17.96 -6.82
N ASP A 1027 -14.26 -19.15 -7.41
CA ASP A 1027 -13.43 -19.65 -8.51
C ASP A 1027 -13.58 -18.76 -9.76
N ARG A 1028 -14.79 -18.26 -10.05
CA ARG A 1028 -15.03 -17.33 -11.16
C ARG A 1028 -14.32 -16.00 -10.96
N ARG A 1029 -14.40 -15.41 -9.76
CA ARG A 1029 -13.67 -14.18 -9.38
C ARG A 1029 -12.17 -14.38 -9.55
N ARG A 1030 -11.65 -15.49 -9.03
CA ARG A 1030 -10.23 -15.87 -9.17
C ARG A 1030 -9.82 -15.98 -10.64
N ALA A 1031 -10.57 -16.73 -11.43
CA ALA A 1031 -10.27 -16.94 -12.84
C ALA A 1031 -10.34 -15.66 -13.67
N ALA A 1032 -11.19 -14.69 -13.27
CA ALA A 1032 -11.26 -13.38 -13.88
C ALA A 1032 -10.10 -12.44 -13.49
N GLY A 1033 -9.39 -12.73 -12.39
CA GLY A 1033 -8.23 -11.95 -11.93
C GLY A 1033 -8.44 -11.18 -10.62
N SER A 1034 -9.44 -11.54 -9.81
CA SER A 1034 -9.65 -10.98 -8.46
C SER A 1034 -8.48 -11.29 -7.51
N GLY A 1035 -8.54 -10.76 -6.29
CA GLY A 1035 -7.40 -10.71 -5.37
C GLY A 1035 -6.39 -9.63 -5.75
N SER A 1036 -6.82 -8.61 -6.49
CA SER A 1036 -5.94 -7.59 -7.08
C SER A 1036 -5.30 -6.67 -6.05
N THR A 1037 -5.85 -6.59 -4.84
CA THR A 1037 -5.23 -5.94 -3.68
C THR A 1037 -4.73 -6.93 -2.63
N GLY A 1038 -3.82 -6.51 -1.76
CA GLY A 1038 -3.32 -7.35 -0.66
C GLY A 1038 -4.41 -7.84 0.31
N TRP A 1039 -5.34 -6.98 0.70
CA TRP A 1039 -6.50 -7.38 1.52
C TRP A 1039 -7.44 -8.31 0.76
N SER A 1040 -7.67 -8.07 -0.54
CA SER A 1040 -8.54 -8.91 -1.37
C SER A 1040 -7.98 -10.33 -1.50
N ARG A 1041 -6.67 -10.43 -1.77
CA ARG A 1041 -5.95 -11.70 -1.85
C ARG A 1041 -6.04 -12.48 -0.55
N THR A 1042 -5.89 -11.81 0.59
CA THR A 1042 -5.92 -12.47 1.90
C THR A 1042 -7.33 -12.83 2.34
N TRP A 1043 -8.36 -12.10 1.90
CA TRP A 1043 -9.75 -12.55 2.04
C TRP A 1043 -10.00 -13.86 1.28
N MET A 1044 -9.43 -14.02 0.08
CA MET A 1044 -9.51 -15.28 -0.67
C MET A 1044 -8.80 -16.44 0.05
N ILE A 1045 -7.67 -16.21 0.73
CA ILE A 1045 -7.02 -17.23 1.58
C ILE A 1045 -8.02 -17.74 2.62
N ASN A 1046 -8.72 -16.84 3.33
CA ASN A 1046 -9.71 -17.19 4.34
C ASN A 1046 -10.91 -17.93 3.72
N MET A 1047 -11.42 -17.48 2.58
CA MET A 1047 -12.57 -18.10 1.91
C MET A 1047 -12.27 -19.53 1.42
N TYR A 1048 -11.12 -19.77 0.80
CA TYR A 1048 -10.72 -21.13 0.39
C TYR A 1048 -10.46 -22.03 1.61
N ALA A 1049 -9.90 -21.47 2.70
CA ALA A 1049 -9.78 -22.22 3.95
C ALA A 1049 -11.15 -22.64 4.51
N ARG A 1050 -12.12 -21.73 4.54
CA ARG A 1050 -13.52 -21.99 4.95
C ARG A 1050 -14.26 -22.98 4.05
N ALA A 1051 -13.85 -23.09 2.79
CA ALA A 1051 -14.35 -24.09 1.84
C ALA A 1051 -13.64 -25.46 1.95
N PHE A 1052 -12.76 -25.67 2.93
CA PHE A 1052 -11.94 -26.87 3.10
C PHE A 1052 -10.96 -27.14 1.93
N ARG A 1053 -10.60 -26.11 1.19
CA ARG A 1053 -9.73 -26.18 0.00
C ARG A 1053 -8.32 -25.64 0.32
N GLY A 1054 -7.59 -26.41 1.15
CA GLY A 1054 -6.27 -26.01 1.66
C GLY A 1054 -5.22 -25.72 0.57
N ALA A 1055 -5.20 -26.53 -0.50
CA ALA A 1055 -4.29 -26.32 -1.61
C ALA A 1055 -4.55 -24.98 -2.33
N ASP A 1056 -5.81 -24.66 -2.62
CA ASP A 1056 -6.18 -23.39 -3.26
C ASP A 1056 -5.92 -22.20 -2.35
N ALA A 1057 -6.21 -22.32 -1.05
CA ALA A 1057 -5.89 -21.30 -0.07
C ALA A 1057 -4.38 -21.02 -0.04
N TRP A 1058 -3.54 -22.05 -0.16
CA TRP A 1058 -2.09 -21.90 -0.24
C TRP A 1058 -1.62 -21.30 -1.56
N GLU A 1059 -2.30 -21.54 -2.69
CA GLU A 1059 -2.02 -20.81 -3.93
C GLU A 1059 -2.27 -19.30 -3.78
N GLU A 1060 -3.27 -18.89 -3.00
CA GLU A 1060 -3.48 -17.47 -2.69
C GLU A 1060 -2.38 -16.91 -1.77
N VAL A 1061 -1.84 -17.70 -0.84
CA VAL A 1061 -0.63 -17.34 -0.05
C VAL A 1061 0.56 -17.07 -0.98
N LYS A 1062 0.78 -17.95 -1.98
CA LYS A 1062 1.83 -17.75 -3.00
C LYS A 1062 1.59 -16.48 -3.81
N GLY A 1063 0.34 -16.27 -4.25
CA GLY A 1063 -0.08 -15.06 -4.97
C GLY A 1063 0.13 -13.80 -4.14
N TRP A 1064 -0.04 -13.88 -2.81
CA TRP A 1064 0.20 -12.75 -1.93
C TRP A 1064 1.68 -12.38 -1.89
N PHE A 1065 2.56 -13.35 -1.60
CA PHE A 1065 4.00 -13.14 -1.64
C PHE A 1065 4.51 -12.69 -3.00
N ALA A 1066 3.88 -13.09 -4.11
CA ALA A 1066 4.27 -12.66 -5.45
C ALA A 1066 4.18 -11.15 -5.67
N THR A 1067 3.30 -10.44 -4.96
CA THR A 1067 2.96 -9.03 -5.29
C THR A 1067 2.97 -8.07 -4.10
N PHE A 1068 2.37 -8.42 -2.96
CA PHE A 1068 1.91 -7.41 -2.00
C PHE A 1068 2.88 -7.03 -0.88
N PRO A 1069 3.60 -7.95 -0.20
CA PRO A 1069 4.43 -7.54 0.93
C PRO A 1069 5.63 -6.72 0.46
N THR A 1070 5.93 -5.59 1.09
CA THR A 1070 7.20 -4.87 0.92
C THR A 1070 8.35 -5.61 1.65
N ALA A 1071 9.59 -5.10 1.57
CA ALA A 1071 10.73 -5.77 2.19
C ALA A 1071 10.68 -5.82 3.74
N ASN A 1072 9.87 -4.97 4.38
CA ASN A 1072 9.50 -5.06 5.81
C ASN A 1072 8.20 -5.84 6.06
N LEU A 1073 7.74 -6.64 5.09
CA LEU A 1073 6.54 -7.48 5.17
C LEU A 1073 5.22 -6.71 5.34
N TRP A 1074 5.19 -5.39 5.14
CA TRP A 1074 3.94 -4.65 5.12
C TRP A 1074 3.11 -5.02 3.91
N ASN A 1075 1.85 -5.36 4.15
CA ASN A 1075 0.86 -5.55 3.11
C ASN A 1075 0.63 -4.24 2.37
N THR A 1076 0.39 -4.36 1.07
CA THR A 1076 0.08 -3.21 0.22
C THR A 1076 -1.02 -3.59 -0.75
N ASP A 1077 -1.69 -2.60 -1.32
CA ASP A 1077 -2.71 -2.88 -2.32
C ASP A 1077 -2.10 -3.43 -3.60
N ASN A 1078 -1.25 -2.68 -4.31
CA ASN A 1078 -0.72 -3.12 -5.61
C ASN A 1078 0.81 -3.17 -5.63
N GLY A 1079 1.42 -3.65 -4.54
CA GLY A 1079 2.86 -3.52 -4.30
C GLY A 1079 3.28 -2.10 -3.89
N LYS A 1080 2.30 -1.26 -3.54
CA LYS A 1080 2.42 0.17 -3.23
C LYS A 1080 1.35 0.57 -2.23
N THR A 1081 1.66 1.56 -1.40
CA THR A 1081 0.80 2.11 -0.35
C THR A 1081 0.53 1.07 0.74
N PHE A 1082 1.10 1.30 1.91
CA PHE A 1082 0.89 0.43 3.07
C PHE A 1082 -0.56 0.44 3.54
N GLN A 1083 -1.17 -0.74 3.62
CA GLN A 1083 -2.48 -1.02 4.23
C GLN A 1083 -2.36 -2.26 5.11
N ILE A 1084 -2.77 -2.14 6.36
CA ILE A 1084 -2.46 -3.12 7.40
C ILE A 1084 -3.38 -4.36 7.37
N ASP A 1085 -4.60 -4.18 6.91
CA ASP A 1085 -5.66 -5.18 6.79
C ASP A 1085 -5.15 -6.53 6.26
N GLY A 1086 -4.42 -6.55 5.16
CA GLY A 1086 -3.92 -7.80 4.58
C GLY A 1086 -2.86 -8.51 5.44
N ASN A 1087 -2.11 -7.83 6.32
CA ASN A 1087 -1.25 -8.52 7.30
C ASN A 1087 -2.09 -9.32 8.30
N TYR A 1088 -3.21 -8.74 8.74
CA TYR A 1088 -4.16 -9.35 9.66
C TYR A 1088 -4.97 -10.45 8.98
N GLY A 1089 -5.46 -10.20 7.76
CA GLY A 1089 -6.16 -11.16 6.92
C GLY A 1089 -5.28 -12.38 6.59
N PHE A 1090 -3.98 -12.19 6.32
CA PHE A 1090 -3.04 -13.29 6.10
C PHE A 1090 -2.92 -14.18 7.35
N THR A 1091 -2.74 -13.56 8.52
CA THR A 1091 -2.63 -14.28 9.80
C THR A 1091 -3.90 -15.06 10.10
N SER A 1092 -5.07 -14.46 9.85
CA SER A 1092 -6.37 -15.14 9.94
C SER A 1092 -6.45 -16.32 8.98
N GLY A 1093 -6.10 -16.13 7.72
CA GLY A 1093 -6.23 -17.16 6.69
C GLY A 1093 -5.36 -18.39 6.94
N ILE A 1094 -4.12 -18.20 7.40
CA ILE A 1094 -3.26 -19.31 7.83
C ILE A 1094 -3.87 -20.05 9.04
N THR A 1095 -4.45 -19.31 9.99
CA THR A 1095 -5.06 -19.91 11.18
C THR A 1095 -6.33 -20.70 10.83
N GLU A 1096 -7.17 -20.16 9.95
CA GLU A 1096 -8.39 -20.81 9.42
C GLU A 1096 -8.08 -22.10 8.63
N MET A 1097 -6.87 -22.28 8.08
CA MET A 1097 -6.46 -23.58 7.50
C MET A 1097 -6.25 -24.66 8.56
N LEU A 1098 -5.83 -24.26 9.76
CA LEU A 1098 -5.37 -25.14 10.83
C LEU A 1098 -6.46 -25.40 11.88
N LEU A 1099 -7.34 -24.42 12.13
CA LEU A 1099 -8.41 -24.50 13.12
C LEU A 1099 -9.61 -23.67 12.68
N GLN A 1100 -10.79 -24.29 12.69
CA GLN A 1100 -12.08 -23.63 12.46
C GLN A 1100 -13.03 -23.93 13.62
N SER A 1101 -13.90 -22.98 13.97
CA SER A 1101 -14.86 -23.17 15.05
C SER A 1101 -16.18 -22.42 14.88
N HIS A 1102 -16.54 -22.06 13.64
CA HIS A 1102 -17.66 -21.18 13.35
C HIS A 1102 -18.97 -21.93 13.08
N ALA A 1103 -18.91 -23.23 12.76
CA ALA A 1103 -20.06 -24.08 12.41
C ALA A 1103 -20.43 -25.04 13.56
N ASP A 1104 -20.44 -24.54 14.79
CA ASP A 1104 -20.80 -25.26 16.02
C ASP A 1104 -19.99 -26.55 16.28
N VAL A 1105 -18.76 -26.58 15.75
CA VAL A 1105 -17.79 -27.68 15.91
C VAL A 1105 -16.38 -27.13 15.95
N VAL A 1106 -15.53 -27.65 16.83
CA VAL A 1106 -14.09 -27.42 16.80
C VAL A 1106 -13.49 -28.34 15.72
N HIS A 1107 -13.19 -27.76 14.57
CA HIS A 1107 -12.69 -28.45 13.38
C HIS A 1107 -11.19 -28.26 13.25
N ILE A 1108 -10.45 -29.34 13.51
CA ILE A 1108 -8.99 -29.41 13.53
C ILE A 1108 -8.48 -29.79 12.14
N LEU A 1109 -7.51 -29.03 11.62
CA LEU A 1109 -6.92 -29.16 10.27
C LEU A 1109 -7.97 -29.21 9.14
N PRO A 1110 -8.94 -28.29 9.10
CA PRO A 1110 -10.02 -28.30 8.11
C PRO A 1110 -9.54 -28.14 6.67
N ALA A 1111 -8.41 -27.45 6.47
CA ALA A 1111 -7.89 -27.12 5.14
C ALA A 1111 -6.35 -27.13 5.12
N LEU A 1112 -5.73 -28.19 5.67
CA LEU A 1112 -4.28 -28.34 5.68
C LEU A 1112 -3.71 -28.41 4.24
N PRO A 1113 -2.76 -27.54 3.83
CA PRO A 1113 -2.07 -27.64 2.55
C PRO A 1113 -0.97 -28.72 2.59
N ALA A 1114 -1.39 -29.98 2.63
CA ALA A 1114 -0.54 -31.14 2.92
C ALA A 1114 0.73 -31.25 2.06
N GLU A 1115 0.69 -30.85 0.78
CA GLU A 1115 1.86 -30.90 -0.10
C GLU A 1115 2.90 -29.81 0.22
N ALA A 1116 2.46 -28.62 0.58
CA ALA A 1116 3.35 -27.49 0.85
C ALA A 1116 3.84 -27.45 2.30
N VAL A 1117 3.01 -27.95 3.22
CA VAL A 1117 3.29 -27.98 4.66
C VAL A 1117 2.99 -29.39 5.21
N PRO A 1118 3.78 -30.41 4.80
CA PRO A 1118 3.53 -31.80 5.20
C PRO A 1118 3.75 -32.03 6.69
N ASN A 1119 4.57 -31.22 7.35
CA ASN A 1119 4.91 -31.38 8.76
C ASN A 1119 4.74 -30.04 9.46
N GLY A 1120 4.19 -30.06 10.67
CA GLY A 1120 4.08 -28.87 11.47
C GLY A 1120 3.24 -29.05 12.72
N LYS A 1121 3.12 -27.95 13.46
CA LYS A 1121 2.30 -27.86 14.65
C LYS A 1121 1.79 -26.44 14.84
N ALA A 1122 0.64 -26.32 15.50
CA ALA A 1122 0.14 -25.07 16.03
C ALA A 1122 -0.21 -25.28 17.50
N THR A 1123 0.14 -24.32 18.35
CA THR A 1123 -0.12 -24.39 19.79
C THR A 1123 -0.84 -23.13 20.24
N GLY A 1124 -1.75 -23.27 21.19
CA GLY A 1124 -2.38 -22.15 21.86
C GLY A 1124 -3.39 -21.37 21.00
N LEU A 1125 -3.83 -21.94 19.87
CA LEU A 1125 -4.94 -21.41 19.10
C LEU A 1125 -6.23 -21.53 19.92
N VAL A 1126 -7.20 -20.67 19.69
CA VAL A 1126 -8.46 -20.68 20.43
C VAL A 1126 -9.62 -20.94 19.47
N ALA A 1127 -10.52 -21.83 19.87
CA ALA A 1127 -11.81 -22.04 19.23
C ALA A 1127 -12.92 -21.39 20.08
N ARG A 1128 -14.01 -20.97 19.40
CA ARG A 1128 -15.27 -20.55 20.05
C ARG A 1128 -15.74 -21.62 21.05
N GLY A 1129 -16.29 -21.19 22.19
CA GLY A 1129 -16.45 -21.98 23.41
C GLY A 1129 -15.25 -21.89 24.38
N ASN A 1130 -14.26 -21.05 24.05
CA ASN A 1130 -13.04 -20.84 24.84
C ASN A 1130 -12.20 -22.12 25.03
N PHE A 1131 -12.09 -22.90 23.94
CA PHE A 1131 -11.26 -24.09 23.87
C PHE A 1131 -9.88 -23.75 23.30
N VAL A 1132 -8.81 -24.04 24.04
CA VAL A 1132 -7.44 -23.90 23.54
C VAL A 1132 -7.03 -25.18 22.84
N VAL A 1133 -6.56 -25.08 21.61
CA VAL A 1133 -6.21 -26.21 20.76
C VAL A 1133 -4.73 -26.17 20.40
N ASP A 1134 -4.04 -27.25 20.76
CA ASP A 1134 -2.74 -27.60 20.21
C ASP A 1134 -2.94 -28.72 19.20
N VAL A 1135 -2.29 -28.64 18.03
CA VAL A 1135 -2.37 -29.65 16.97
C VAL A 1135 -0.99 -29.89 16.36
N GLU A 1136 -0.71 -31.15 16.05
CA GLU A 1136 0.47 -31.60 15.30
C GLU A 1136 0.02 -32.45 14.10
N TRP A 1137 0.70 -32.27 12.97
CA TRP A 1137 0.52 -33.07 11.77
C TRP A 1137 1.88 -33.49 11.21
N LYS A 1138 1.89 -34.62 10.52
CA LYS A 1138 3.10 -35.20 9.93
C LYS A 1138 2.75 -35.89 8.62
N ASP A 1139 3.63 -35.81 7.64
CA ASP A 1139 3.45 -36.44 6.32
C ASP A 1139 2.10 -36.08 5.65
N GLY A 1140 1.62 -34.85 5.90
CA GLY A 1140 0.38 -34.31 5.36
C GLY A 1140 -0.89 -34.77 6.07
N VAL A 1141 -0.79 -35.48 7.20
CA VAL A 1141 -1.94 -36.05 7.92
C VAL A 1141 -1.93 -35.69 9.41
N PHE A 1142 -3.13 -35.69 10.01
CA PHE A 1142 -3.29 -35.44 11.44
C PHE A 1142 -2.50 -36.45 12.28
N LYS A 1143 -1.74 -35.96 13.28
CA LYS A 1143 -0.95 -36.80 14.17
C LYS A 1143 -1.50 -36.81 15.60
N SER A 1144 -1.78 -35.64 16.16
CA SER A 1144 -2.39 -35.53 17.49
C SER A 1144 -2.88 -34.11 17.74
N ALA A 1145 -3.84 -33.95 18.65
CA ALA A 1145 -4.20 -32.67 19.21
C ALA A 1145 -4.46 -32.76 20.71
N LYS A 1146 -4.40 -31.61 21.37
CA LYS A 1146 -4.81 -31.41 22.75
C LYS A 1146 -5.81 -30.28 22.78
N VAL A 1147 -6.95 -30.49 23.43
CA VAL A 1147 -7.99 -29.48 23.60
C VAL A 1147 -8.18 -29.21 25.08
N VAL A 1148 -8.01 -27.96 25.50
CA VAL A 1148 -8.22 -27.52 26.88
C VAL A 1148 -9.44 -26.62 26.96
N ALA A 1149 -10.44 -27.01 27.76
CA ALA A 1149 -11.64 -26.20 27.99
C ALA A 1149 -11.38 -25.17 29.10
N ARG A 1150 -11.29 -23.87 28.78
CA ARG A 1150 -11.03 -22.84 29.82
C ARG A 1150 -12.25 -22.58 30.71
N ILE A 1151 -13.45 -22.74 30.16
CA ILE A 1151 -14.72 -22.45 30.86
C ILE A 1151 -15.65 -23.67 30.95
N GLY A 1152 -15.22 -24.82 30.43
CA GLY A 1152 -16.08 -26.00 30.24
C GLY A 1152 -17.03 -25.86 29.05
N GLY A 1153 -18.15 -26.60 29.08
CA GLY A 1153 -19.20 -26.57 28.05
C GLY A 1153 -19.18 -27.77 27.12
N GLU A 1154 -20.15 -27.82 26.20
CA GLU A 1154 -20.25 -28.89 25.22
C GLU A 1154 -19.18 -28.73 24.13
N LEU A 1155 -18.34 -29.76 23.96
CA LEU A 1155 -17.33 -29.84 22.91
C LEU A 1155 -17.77 -30.81 21.82
N ARG A 1156 -17.88 -30.29 20.60
CA ARG A 1156 -18.02 -31.07 19.36
C ARG A 1156 -16.73 -31.00 18.57
N LEU A 1157 -16.23 -32.13 18.09
CA LEU A 1157 -14.95 -32.22 17.39
C LEU A 1157 -15.11 -32.73 15.96
N ARG A 1158 -14.23 -32.25 15.07
CA ARG A 1158 -14.03 -32.81 13.73
C ARG A 1158 -12.55 -32.71 13.39
N VAL A 1159 -11.99 -33.73 12.73
CA VAL A 1159 -10.58 -33.75 12.30
C VAL A 1159 -10.50 -33.94 10.80
N GLY A 1160 -9.67 -33.13 10.12
CA GLY A 1160 -9.41 -33.26 8.69
C GLY A 1160 -10.69 -33.25 7.86
N ASN A 1161 -10.81 -34.17 6.91
CA ASN A 1161 -12.04 -34.33 6.12
C ASN A 1161 -13.10 -35.23 6.80
N GLY A 1162 -13.20 -35.18 8.13
CA GLY A 1162 -14.11 -36.04 8.91
C GLY A 1162 -13.51 -37.41 9.18
N GLU A 1163 -12.22 -37.44 9.49
CA GLU A 1163 -11.49 -38.64 9.87
C GLU A 1163 -12.02 -39.23 11.18
N VAL A 1164 -11.86 -40.54 11.37
CA VAL A 1164 -12.16 -41.20 12.64
C VAL A 1164 -10.95 -41.04 13.58
N PHE A 1165 -11.20 -40.62 14.82
CA PHE A 1165 -10.19 -40.36 15.82
C PHE A 1165 -10.60 -40.88 17.20
N LEU A 1166 -9.63 -40.94 18.10
CA LEU A 1166 -9.79 -41.27 19.51
C LEU A 1166 -9.78 -39.99 20.34
N VAL A 1167 -10.57 -39.95 21.41
CA VAL A 1167 -10.47 -38.98 22.51
C VAL A 1167 -10.10 -39.75 23.77
N ASP A 1168 -8.96 -39.41 24.39
CA ASP A 1168 -8.41 -40.09 25.57
C ASP A 1168 -8.33 -41.62 25.45
N ASN A 1169 -7.99 -42.10 24.24
CA ASN A 1169 -7.89 -43.50 23.81
C ASN A 1169 -9.21 -44.23 23.55
N GLU A 1170 -10.35 -43.54 23.59
CA GLU A 1170 -11.66 -44.10 23.23
C GLU A 1170 -12.15 -43.55 21.90
N ALA A 1171 -12.84 -44.38 21.11
CA ALA A 1171 -13.41 -43.94 19.83
C ALA A 1171 -14.44 -42.82 20.07
N TRP A 1172 -14.28 -41.69 19.38
CA TRP A 1172 -15.20 -40.57 19.53
C TRP A 1172 -16.59 -40.92 19.01
N SER A 1173 -17.60 -40.78 19.87
CA SER A 1173 -18.99 -41.19 19.57
C SER A 1173 -20.01 -40.04 19.60
N GLY A 1174 -19.59 -38.79 19.85
CA GLY A 1174 -20.49 -37.63 19.90
C GLY A 1174 -20.00 -36.49 20.79
N PRO A 1175 -20.82 -35.45 21.01
CA PRO A 1175 -20.47 -34.31 21.85
C PRO A 1175 -20.01 -34.72 23.26
N ILE A 1176 -19.04 -33.99 23.81
CA ILE A 1176 -18.46 -34.23 25.14
C ILE A 1176 -18.80 -33.04 26.03
N GLN A 1177 -19.39 -33.27 27.19
CA GLN A 1177 -19.53 -32.21 28.19
C GLN A 1177 -18.21 -32.06 28.96
N THR A 1178 -17.66 -30.85 28.96
CA THR A 1178 -16.38 -30.53 29.62
C THR A 1178 -16.57 -29.61 30.81
N ALA A 1179 -15.70 -29.75 31.80
CA ALA A 1179 -15.53 -28.81 32.90
C ALA A 1179 -14.35 -27.85 32.63
N ALA A 1180 -14.34 -26.72 33.33
CA ALA A 1180 -13.21 -25.79 33.26
C ALA A 1180 -11.92 -26.46 33.73
N GLY A 1181 -10.88 -26.39 32.89
CA GLY A 1181 -9.59 -27.03 33.11
C GLY A 1181 -9.44 -28.42 32.50
N ASP A 1182 -10.53 -29.02 31.99
CA ASP A 1182 -10.45 -30.31 31.29
C ASP A 1182 -9.49 -30.24 30.11
N SER A 1183 -8.71 -31.31 29.94
CA SER A 1183 -7.67 -31.41 28.91
C SER A 1183 -7.78 -32.76 28.21
N LEU A 1184 -8.36 -32.74 27.02
CA LEU A 1184 -8.61 -33.93 26.20
C LEU A 1184 -7.48 -34.16 25.20
N ARG A 1185 -7.09 -35.42 25.00
CA ARG A 1185 -6.12 -35.81 23.95
C ARG A 1185 -6.84 -36.44 22.78
N ILE A 1186 -6.54 -35.93 21.58
CA ILE A 1186 -7.10 -36.41 20.31
C ILE A 1186 -5.97 -37.10 19.54
N ALA A 1187 -6.23 -38.33 19.09
CA ALA A 1187 -5.25 -39.14 18.34
C ALA A 1187 -5.93 -39.86 17.17
N PRO A 1188 -5.21 -40.18 16.08
CA PRO A 1188 -5.76 -41.01 15.02
C PRO A 1188 -6.09 -42.42 15.55
N VAL A 1189 -7.07 -43.08 14.95
CA VAL A 1189 -7.25 -44.52 15.18
C VAL A 1189 -6.06 -45.23 14.55
N ASN A 1190 -5.21 -45.89 15.35
CA ASN A 1190 -4.14 -46.73 14.82
C ASN A 1190 -4.78 -47.74 13.86
N LYS A 1191 -4.46 -47.64 12.56
CA LYS A 1191 -4.64 -48.78 11.67
C LYS A 1191 -3.72 -49.86 12.22
N VAL A 1192 -4.30 -50.90 12.83
CA VAL A 1192 -3.59 -52.16 12.99
C VAL A 1192 -3.20 -52.57 11.58
N GLU A 1193 -1.92 -52.44 11.22
CA GLU A 1193 -1.37 -52.95 9.95
C GLU A 1193 -1.55 -54.46 9.85
#